data_AF-A0A3D3MQX0-F1
#
_entry.id   AF-A0A3D3MQX0-F1
#
_cell.length_a   1.000
_cell.length_b   1.000
_cell.length_c   1.000
_cell.angle_alpha   90.00
_cell.angle_beta   90.00
_cell.angle_gamma   90.00
#
_symmetry.space_group_name_H-M   'P 1'
#
loop_
_entity.id
_entity.type
_entity.pdbx_description
1 polymer ?
#
loop_
_entity_poly.entity_id
_entity_poly.type
_entity_poly.pdbx_seq_one_letter_code
_entity_poly.pdbx_strand_id
1 'polypeptide(L)'
;MWFVVQTPIGKEKEAKDFLLEHVKGVKEVYITPSRKTHYDNQYGRRVETVAPLMSGYIFANIKCTGEGHAESPSPKNAKGEQSLIIRQMEKCLDKGGYFRYQVKVRDLATGEYSTCLHTSLLCHLLSSDPAHDTLGQIIRQAKVSDATMEAFRVFQEQSVSTSALLRVETERYADMVKEHDVVQIIRGPFAGKQGVIKRCEDKSTKNKDRRFFIALGNDLTISISGIHQNDVMIVHEAITGKSSEQVSLWRDIDTVIGDLQFHGHADGAPKTLRRLIRDYNREPSTKRVGHGNDSRRLKQARLEDHAERLSKQEVLSRICPSARDPFRALCEYFQKEANSSESVLAEYIPDAPVRPFLTPAWRQTETDEKGYTLLEHKNFKEYIVRKDLSSYFLPSGIGIMHPSPFIQEDFQYFAHVVVVKDRRKVKVIAPCGGFYEQYAILSPLEIVALNETLEKRQYPKFLRLLQETRVEGSPLRFEKVKGIGGFSLEIVDDEYAMVQRLIETVAPAMVEIWQGTRLQQWRQLLQRYVLLHKVPIADQPSVIIPNDTIDRIFQEKDEDGYPDLRKITSLLSGIEAQFRDRLQKDHADEAVTLFLQACQGLSAHYVRDEHYNFIPSEGYLPDRICSKMFAALQAQPLPDSVQNYLRRGIEELQASNGWKYFHLPSCLRDTVALR
;
A
#
# COMPACT_ATOMS: atom_id res chain seq x y z
N MET A 1 -0.04 -8.91 -29.47
CA MET A 1 -0.50 -8.62 -28.09
C MET A 1 -1.67 -9.51 -27.77
N TRP A 2 -1.87 -9.83 -26.49
CA TRP A 2 -2.93 -10.72 -26.04
C TRP A 2 -4.17 -9.97 -25.57
N PHE A 3 -5.33 -10.58 -25.75
CA PHE A 3 -6.61 -10.08 -25.28
C PHE A 3 -7.40 -11.19 -24.60
N VAL A 4 -8.06 -10.87 -23.49
CA VAL A 4 -8.99 -11.76 -22.81
C VAL A 4 -10.35 -11.73 -23.52
N VAL A 5 -10.81 -12.90 -23.95
CA VAL A 5 -12.09 -13.08 -24.65
C VAL A 5 -13.01 -13.93 -23.78
N GLN A 6 -14.19 -13.41 -23.49
CA GLN A 6 -15.28 -14.12 -22.85
C GLN A 6 -16.03 -14.98 -23.86
N THR A 7 -16.36 -16.20 -23.45
CA THR A 7 -17.11 -17.19 -24.24
C THR A 7 -18.19 -17.85 -23.39
N PRO A 8 -19.26 -18.38 -23.99
CA PRO A 8 -20.16 -19.26 -23.25
C PRO A 8 -19.40 -20.47 -22.68
N ILE A 9 -19.72 -20.85 -21.44
CA ILE A 9 -19.09 -21.98 -20.75
C ILE A 9 -19.30 -23.26 -21.56
N GLY A 10 -18.22 -24.00 -21.82
CA GLY A 10 -18.23 -25.25 -22.59
C GLY A 10 -18.13 -25.05 -24.11
N LYS A 11 -18.12 -23.81 -24.60
CA LYS A 11 -17.95 -23.46 -26.02
C LYS A 11 -16.57 -22.87 -26.35
N GLU A 12 -15.59 -23.02 -25.46
CA GLU A 12 -14.25 -22.43 -25.61
C GLU A 12 -13.54 -22.93 -26.87
N LYS A 13 -13.73 -24.21 -27.22
CA LYS A 13 -13.16 -24.80 -28.43
C LYS A 13 -13.81 -24.25 -29.70
N GLU A 14 -15.14 -24.17 -29.74
CA GLU A 14 -15.88 -23.55 -30.86
C GLU A 14 -15.47 -22.09 -31.06
N ALA A 15 -15.32 -21.34 -29.95
CA ALA A 15 -14.89 -19.95 -29.97
C ALA A 15 -13.44 -19.81 -30.50
N LYS A 16 -12.52 -20.70 -30.11
CA LYS A 16 -11.16 -20.74 -30.65
C LYS A 16 -11.16 -20.96 -32.16
N ASP A 17 -11.89 -21.97 -32.62
CA ASP A 17 -11.93 -22.33 -34.05
C ASP A 17 -12.53 -21.16 -34.85
N PHE A 18 -13.61 -20.54 -34.34
CA PHE A 18 -14.18 -19.32 -34.90
C PHE A 18 -13.16 -18.18 -35.04
N LEU A 19 -12.41 -17.85 -33.97
CA LEU A 19 -11.44 -16.76 -34.01
C LEU A 19 -10.31 -17.00 -35.01
N LEU A 20 -9.81 -18.24 -35.11
CA LEU A 20 -8.71 -18.59 -36.02
C LEU A 20 -9.14 -18.60 -37.48
N GLU A 21 -10.37 -19.03 -37.78
CA GLU A 21 -10.88 -19.14 -39.15
C GLU A 21 -11.44 -17.83 -39.70
N HIS A 22 -12.13 -17.04 -38.86
CA HIS A 22 -13.00 -15.96 -39.34
C HIS A 22 -12.49 -14.55 -39.03
N VAL A 23 -11.56 -14.38 -38.07
CA VAL A 23 -11.07 -13.06 -37.64
C VAL A 23 -9.66 -12.79 -38.15
N LYS A 24 -9.53 -11.79 -39.04
CA LYS A 24 -8.23 -11.41 -39.60
C LYS A 24 -7.27 -10.85 -38.53
N GLY A 25 -6.05 -11.38 -38.50
CA GLY A 25 -4.97 -10.91 -37.62
C GLY A 25 -4.83 -11.68 -36.30
N VAL A 26 -5.71 -12.64 -36.01
CA VAL A 26 -5.52 -13.59 -34.91
C VAL A 26 -4.41 -14.56 -35.31
N LYS A 27 -3.32 -14.58 -34.54
CA LYS A 27 -2.16 -15.46 -34.78
C LYS A 27 -2.29 -16.78 -34.03
N GLU A 28 -2.70 -16.70 -32.77
CA GLU A 28 -2.81 -17.84 -31.88
C GLU A 28 -3.93 -17.58 -30.87
N VAL A 29 -4.58 -18.66 -30.43
CA VAL A 29 -5.58 -18.63 -29.36
C VAL A 29 -5.16 -19.65 -28.32
N TYR A 30 -5.01 -19.18 -27.08
CA TYR A 30 -4.62 -19.98 -25.94
C TYR A 30 -5.86 -20.28 -25.09
N ILE A 31 -6.15 -21.58 -24.93
CA ILE A 31 -7.14 -22.12 -23.99
C ILE A 31 -6.36 -22.69 -22.80
N THR A 32 -6.83 -22.41 -21.59
CA THR A 32 -6.21 -22.93 -20.38
C THR A 32 -6.22 -24.47 -20.37
N PRO A 33 -5.19 -25.15 -19.83
CA PRO A 33 -5.15 -26.60 -19.77
C PRO A 33 -6.40 -27.18 -19.13
N SER A 34 -6.80 -28.36 -19.59
CA SER A 34 -8.02 -28.99 -19.11
C SER A 34 -7.76 -29.85 -17.88
N ARG A 35 -8.59 -29.69 -16.86
CA ARG A 35 -8.67 -30.55 -15.68
C ARG A 35 -9.55 -31.76 -15.97
N LYS A 36 -9.12 -32.93 -15.50
CA LYS A 36 -9.96 -34.14 -15.41
C LYS A 36 -10.74 -34.11 -14.10
N THR A 37 -12.06 -34.05 -14.17
CA THR A 37 -12.98 -34.17 -13.02
C THR A 37 -13.76 -35.47 -13.12
N HIS A 38 -13.84 -36.20 -12.02
CA HIS A 38 -14.63 -37.42 -11.93
C HIS A 38 -15.89 -37.13 -11.12
N TYR A 39 -17.05 -37.50 -11.65
CA TYR A 39 -18.29 -37.57 -10.88
C TYR A 39 -18.99 -38.89 -11.16
N ASP A 40 -19.71 -39.39 -10.17
CA ASP A 40 -20.59 -40.54 -10.39
C ASP A 40 -21.90 -40.02 -10.98
N ASN A 41 -22.25 -40.51 -12.16
CA ASN A 41 -23.53 -40.16 -12.75
C ASN A 41 -24.69 -40.79 -11.95
N GLN A 42 -25.93 -40.47 -12.33
CA GLN A 42 -27.14 -41.02 -11.73
C GLN A 42 -27.26 -42.57 -11.76
N TYR A 43 -26.32 -43.26 -12.42
CA TYR A 43 -26.23 -44.71 -12.52
C TYR A 43 -25.01 -45.28 -11.77
N GLY A 44 -24.32 -44.48 -10.94
CA GLY A 44 -23.15 -44.90 -10.17
C GLY A 44 -21.91 -45.20 -11.03
N ARG A 45 -21.90 -44.79 -12.31
CA ARG A 45 -20.70 -44.89 -13.16
C ARG A 45 -19.86 -43.65 -13.01
N ARG A 46 -18.58 -43.86 -12.75
CA ARG A 46 -17.56 -42.81 -12.70
C ARG A 46 -17.34 -42.25 -14.10
N VAL A 47 -17.86 -41.05 -14.34
CA VAL A 47 -17.71 -40.32 -15.60
C VAL A 47 -16.54 -39.34 -15.46
N GLU A 48 -15.61 -39.40 -16.41
CA GLU A 48 -14.51 -38.45 -16.53
C GLU A 48 -14.95 -37.29 -17.42
N THR A 49 -14.88 -36.07 -16.90
CA THR A 49 -15.12 -34.84 -17.64
C THR A 49 -13.84 -34.04 -17.72
N VAL A 50 -13.59 -33.43 -18.88
CA VAL A 50 -12.40 -32.64 -19.16
C VAL A 50 -12.86 -31.21 -19.39
N ALA A 51 -12.55 -30.31 -18.45
CA ALA A 51 -12.97 -28.90 -18.51
C ALA A 51 -11.75 -27.97 -18.39
N PRO A 52 -11.70 -26.83 -19.10
CA PRO A 52 -10.60 -25.86 -18.96
C PRO A 52 -10.48 -25.36 -17.50
N LEU A 53 -9.25 -25.11 -17.04
CA LEU A 53 -8.95 -24.56 -15.72
C LEU A 53 -9.72 -23.25 -15.44
N MET A 54 -9.92 -22.42 -16.49
CA MET A 54 -10.82 -21.27 -16.49
C MET A 54 -11.91 -21.46 -17.55
N SER A 55 -13.11 -21.85 -17.13
CA SER A 55 -14.23 -21.99 -18.06
C SER A 55 -14.82 -20.63 -18.44
N GLY A 56 -15.20 -20.47 -19.70
CA GLY A 56 -15.76 -19.24 -20.26
C GLY A 56 -14.74 -18.17 -20.67
N TYR A 57 -13.44 -18.49 -20.66
CA TYR A 57 -12.37 -17.54 -21.01
C TYR A 57 -11.33 -18.16 -21.94
N ILE A 58 -10.97 -17.42 -22.99
CA ILE A 58 -9.85 -17.75 -23.88
C ILE A 58 -8.97 -16.50 -24.08
N PHE A 59 -7.71 -16.70 -24.45
CA PHE A 59 -6.79 -15.60 -24.74
C PHE A 59 -6.45 -15.60 -26.23
N ALA A 60 -6.68 -14.48 -26.91
CA ALA A 60 -6.38 -14.33 -28.33
C ALA A 60 -5.15 -13.42 -28.53
N ASN A 61 -4.14 -13.91 -29.24
CA ASN A 61 -3.02 -13.09 -29.68
C ASN A 61 -3.33 -12.51 -31.04
N ILE A 62 -3.34 -11.19 -31.11
CA ILE A 62 -3.65 -10.44 -32.33
C ILE A 62 -2.39 -9.66 -32.73
N LYS A 63 -1.97 -9.86 -33.98
CA LYS A 63 -0.83 -9.17 -34.61
C LYS A 63 -1.31 -8.02 -35.48
N CYS A 64 -0.56 -6.91 -35.44
CA CYS A 64 -0.68 -5.86 -36.44
C CYS A 64 -0.22 -6.37 -37.80
N THR A 65 -1.11 -6.38 -38.78
CA THR A 65 -0.71 -6.48 -40.19
C THR A 65 -0.68 -5.06 -40.75
N GLY A 66 0.49 -4.44 -40.73
CA GLY A 66 0.73 -3.22 -41.50
C GLY A 66 0.88 -3.58 -42.97
N GLU A 67 -0.21 -3.54 -43.74
CA GLU A 67 -0.08 -3.45 -45.20
C GLU A 67 0.32 -2.01 -45.54
N GLY A 68 1.62 -1.80 -45.66
CA GLY A 68 2.23 -0.52 -46.03
C GLY A 68 3.71 -0.55 -45.70
N HIS A 69 4.56 -0.66 -46.72
CA HIS A 69 6.01 -0.63 -46.65
C HIS A 69 6.53 0.46 -45.70
N ALA A 70 7.14 0.06 -44.59
CA ALA A 70 8.18 0.81 -43.91
C ALA A 70 9.04 -0.17 -43.11
N GLU A 71 10.34 0.06 -43.19
CA GLU A 71 11.43 -0.73 -42.65
C GLU A 71 11.26 -1.10 -41.16
N SER A 72 11.92 -2.19 -40.76
CA SER A 72 11.98 -2.74 -39.40
C SER A 72 11.80 -1.69 -38.28
N PRO A 73 10.87 -1.91 -37.33
CA PRO A 73 10.56 -0.91 -36.33
C PRO A 73 11.74 -0.76 -35.36
N SER A 74 12.34 0.43 -35.37
CA SER A 74 13.26 0.88 -34.32
C SER A 74 12.47 1.13 -33.01
N PRO A 75 13.10 1.00 -31.82
CA PRO A 75 12.43 1.08 -30.50
C PRO A 75 11.73 2.41 -30.17
N LYS A 76 11.80 3.41 -31.06
CA LYS A 76 11.29 4.78 -30.85
C LYS A 76 9.78 4.95 -31.12
N ASN A 77 9.07 3.92 -31.60
CA ASN A 77 7.68 4.05 -32.10
C ASN A 77 6.59 3.28 -31.31
N ALA A 78 6.78 2.99 -30.01
CA ALA A 78 5.81 2.25 -29.19
C ALA A 78 4.40 2.90 -29.10
N LYS A 79 4.28 4.24 -29.27
CA LYS A 79 2.98 4.92 -29.36
C LYS A 79 2.24 4.61 -30.67
N GLY A 80 2.95 4.39 -31.78
CA GLY A 80 2.38 4.09 -33.09
C GLY A 80 1.79 2.68 -33.18
N GLU A 81 2.48 1.68 -32.62
CA GLU A 81 1.99 0.29 -32.59
C GLU A 81 0.70 0.16 -31.77
N GLN A 82 0.57 0.85 -30.64
CA GLN A 82 -0.64 0.81 -29.82
C GLN A 82 -1.85 1.40 -30.55
N SER A 83 -1.68 2.52 -31.26
CA SER A 83 -2.74 3.10 -32.09
C SER A 83 -3.12 2.21 -33.27
N LEU A 84 -2.17 1.47 -33.85
CA LEU A 84 -2.43 0.52 -34.93
C LEU A 84 -3.21 -0.72 -34.46
N ILE A 85 -2.87 -1.28 -33.29
CA ILE A 85 -3.59 -2.41 -32.69
C ILE A 85 -5.03 -2.00 -32.37
N ILE A 86 -5.23 -0.83 -31.74
CA ILE A 86 -6.58 -0.33 -31.42
C ILE A 86 -7.39 -0.15 -32.70
N ARG A 87 -6.83 0.46 -33.75
CA ARG A 87 -7.52 0.64 -35.04
C ARG A 87 -7.87 -0.69 -35.73
N GLN A 88 -7.00 -1.71 -35.63
CA GLN A 88 -7.28 -3.03 -36.19
C GLN A 88 -8.39 -3.73 -35.39
N MET A 89 -8.36 -3.63 -34.06
CA MET A 89 -9.39 -4.14 -33.18
C MET A 89 -10.75 -3.47 -33.42
N GLU A 90 -10.78 -2.14 -33.62
CA GLU A 90 -12.00 -1.40 -33.96
C GLU A 90 -12.65 -1.89 -35.28
N LYS A 91 -11.86 -2.43 -36.23
CA LYS A 91 -12.39 -3.04 -37.45
C LYS A 91 -12.98 -4.43 -37.22
N CYS A 92 -12.38 -5.20 -36.31
CA CYS A 92 -12.79 -6.58 -36.01
C CYS A 92 -13.92 -6.67 -34.97
N LEU A 93 -14.25 -5.59 -34.27
CA LEU A 93 -15.21 -5.59 -33.17
C LEU A 93 -16.41 -4.69 -33.45
N ASP A 94 -17.58 -5.05 -32.97
CA ASP A 94 -18.73 -4.14 -32.94
C ASP A 94 -18.58 -3.09 -31.82
N LYS A 95 -19.56 -2.19 -31.69
CA LYS A 95 -19.52 -1.13 -30.66
C LYS A 95 -19.55 -1.69 -29.23
N GLY A 96 -20.12 -2.88 -29.03
CA GLY A 96 -20.23 -3.54 -27.74
C GLY A 96 -19.03 -4.44 -27.40
N GLY A 97 -18.05 -4.59 -28.30
CA GLY A 97 -16.86 -5.41 -28.08
C GLY A 97 -16.99 -6.88 -28.53
N TYR A 98 -18.01 -7.24 -29.31
CA TYR A 98 -18.17 -8.56 -29.92
C TYR A 98 -17.41 -8.66 -31.24
N PHE A 99 -16.86 -9.84 -31.55
CA PHE A 99 -16.13 -10.07 -32.79
C PHE A 99 -17.06 -10.12 -34.01
N ARG A 100 -16.67 -9.43 -35.08
CA ARG A 100 -17.34 -9.40 -36.38
C ARG A 100 -16.62 -10.27 -37.39
N TYR A 101 -17.38 -10.93 -38.26
CA TYR A 101 -16.87 -11.76 -39.33
C TYR A 101 -17.65 -11.52 -40.63
N GLN A 102 -17.00 -11.82 -41.76
CA GLN A 102 -17.59 -11.65 -43.08
C GLN A 102 -18.32 -12.92 -43.52
N VAL A 103 -19.56 -12.77 -43.96
CA VAL A 103 -20.38 -13.85 -44.52
C VAL A 103 -20.77 -13.48 -45.95
N LYS A 104 -20.67 -14.45 -46.86
CA LYS A 104 -21.21 -14.31 -48.22
C LYS A 104 -22.68 -14.71 -48.20
N VAL A 105 -23.57 -13.74 -48.36
CA VAL A 105 -25.01 -13.97 -48.43
C VAL A 105 -25.43 -13.87 -49.90
N ARG A 106 -26.13 -14.90 -50.36
CA ARG A 106 -26.71 -14.91 -51.70
C ARG A 106 -28.04 -14.17 -51.67
N ASP A 107 -28.15 -13.13 -52.47
CA ASP A 107 -29.42 -12.46 -52.72
C ASP A 107 -30.34 -13.43 -53.48
N LEU A 108 -31.48 -13.75 -52.88
CA LEU A 108 -32.45 -14.71 -53.43
C LEU A 108 -33.19 -14.17 -54.67
N ALA A 109 -33.21 -12.84 -54.87
CA ALA A 109 -33.89 -12.19 -55.99
C ALA A 109 -32.97 -12.02 -57.21
N THR A 110 -31.70 -11.67 -57.00
CA THR A 110 -30.73 -11.43 -58.10
C THR A 110 -29.78 -12.60 -58.33
N GLY A 111 -29.66 -13.52 -57.37
CA GLY A 111 -28.72 -14.64 -57.41
C GLY A 111 -27.26 -14.25 -57.13
N GLU A 112 -26.98 -12.97 -56.93
CA GLU A 112 -25.64 -12.43 -56.68
C GLU A 112 -25.20 -12.63 -55.22
N TYR A 113 -23.90 -12.79 -55.00
CA TYR A 113 -23.33 -12.92 -53.66
C TYR A 113 -22.87 -11.54 -53.16
N SER A 114 -23.46 -11.09 -52.06
CA SER A 114 -23.01 -9.91 -51.32
C SER A 114 -22.24 -10.34 -50.07
N THR A 115 -21.27 -9.53 -49.65
CA THR A 115 -20.51 -9.79 -48.40
C THR A 115 -21.04 -8.88 -47.31
N CYS A 116 -21.61 -9.45 -46.25
CA CYS A 116 -22.09 -8.70 -45.09
C CYS A 116 -21.24 -9.03 -43.85
N LEU A 117 -21.20 -8.10 -42.90
CA LEU A 117 -20.55 -8.26 -41.60
C LEU A 117 -21.59 -8.75 -40.58
N HIS A 118 -21.35 -9.91 -39.98
CA HIS A 118 -22.14 -10.43 -38.87
C HIS A 118 -21.36 -10.34 -37.56
N THR A 119 -22.09 -10.12 -36.46
CA THR A 119 -21.53 -10.13 -35.09
C THR A 119 -21.70 -11.52 -34.50
N SER A 120 -20.61 -12.07 -33.95
CA SER A 120 -20.62 -13.35 -33.23
C SER A 120 -20.93 -13.14 -31.75
N LEU A 121 -21.93 -13.87 -31.25
CA LEU A 121 -22.24 -13.93 -29.81
C LEU A 121 -21.35 -14.92 -29.05
N LEU A 122 -20.43 -15.62 -29.73
CA LEU A 122 -19.54 -16.61 -29.13
C LEU A 122 -18.29 -15.99 -28.50
N CYS A 123 -17.87 -14.82 -28.97
CA CYS A 123 -16.63 -14.18 -28.59
C CYS A 123 -16.86 -12.70 -28.30
N HIS A 124 -16.62 -12.31 -27.05
CA HIS A 124 -16.73 -10.93 -26.57
C HIS A 124 -15.44 -10.53 -25.85
N LEU A 125 -14.95 -9.32 -26.06
CA LEU A 125 -13.80 -8.84 -25.28
C LEU A 125 -14.21 -8.57 -23.83
N LEU A 126 -13.40 -9.03 -22.88
CA LEU A 126 -13.64 -8.81 -21.46
C LEU A 126 -13.85 -7.31 -21.16
N SER A 127 -15.00 -6.97 -20.57
CA SER A 127 -15.40 -5.60 -20.22
C SER A 127 -16.02 -5.60 -18.83
N SER A 128 -15.77 -4.54 -18.06
CA SER A 128 -16.44 -4.31 -16.78
C SER A 128 -17.94 -4.04 -16.92
N ASP A 129 -18.31 -3.17 -17.86
CA ASP A 129 -19.69 -2.80 -18.16
C ASP A 129 -19.87 -2.59 -19.66
N PRO A 130 -20.19 -3.63 -20.43
CA PRO A 130 -20.27 -3.54 -21.89
C PRO A 130 -21.40 -2.63 -22.40
N ALA A 131 -22.33 -2.19 -21.54
CA ALA A 131 -23.39 -1.25 -21.91
C ALA A 131 -22.92 0.21 -21.84
N HIS A 132 -21.93 0.53 -21.00
CA HIS A 132 -21.48 1.90 -20.74
C HIS A 132 -20.02 2.16 -21.16
N ASP A 133 -19.21 1.11 -21.31
CA ASP A 133 -17.82 1.22 -21.74
C ASP A 133 -17.73 1.54 -23.25
N THR A 134 -16.88 2.51 -23.61
CA THR A 134 -16.57 2.77 -25.03
C THR A 134 -15.70 1.66 -25.61
N LEU A 135 -15.79 1.39 -26.92
CA LEU A 135 -14.97 0.35 -27.57
C LEU A 135 -13.46 0.50 -27.29
N GLY A 136 -12.95 1.73 -27.27
CA GLY A 136 -11.55 2.00 -26.92
C GLY A 136 -11.21 1.74 -25.45
N GLN A 137 -12.17 1.82 -24.53
CA GLN A 137 -12.00 1.39 -23.13
C GLN A 137 -11.99 -0.14 -23.04
N ILE A 138 -12.93 -0.82 -23.69
CA ILE A 138 -13.03 -2.29 -23.74
C ILE A 138 -11.70 -2.90 -24.24
N ILE A 139 -11.17 -2.39 -25.35
CA ILE A 139 -9.89 -2.85 -25.91
C ILE A 139 -8.72 -2.64 -24.93
N ARG A 140 -8.70 -1.51 -24.22
CA ARG A 140 -7.64 -1.20 -23.25
C ARG A 140 -7.72 -2.09 -22.00
N GLN A 141 -8.92 -2.36 -21.51
CA GLN A 141 -9.15 -3.22 -20.34
C GLN A 141 -8.83 -4.69 -20.64
N ALA A 142 -9.28 -5.22 -21.78
CA ALA A 142 -9.09 -6.63 -22.13
C ALA A 142 -7.65 -7.03 -22.48
N LYS A 143 -6.75 -6.06 -22.67
CA LYS A 143 -5.38 -6.29 -23.15
C LYS A 143 -4.47 -6.88 -22.07
N VAL A 144 -3.66 -7.85 -22.45
CA VAL A 144 -2.62 -8.49 -21.61
C VAL A 144 -1.28 -8.45 -22.34
N SER A 145 -0.21 -8.15 -21.62
CA SER A 145 1.15 -8.12 -22.18
C SER A 145 1.69 -9.53 -22.41
N ASP A 146 2.65 -9.68 -23.33
CA ASP A 146 3.28 -10.99 -23.60
C ASP A 146 4.00 -11.53 -22.34
N ALA A 147 4.71 -10.67 -21.60
CA ALA A 147 5.37 -11.03 -20.34
C ALA A 147 4.38 -11.51 -19.26
N THR A 148 3.21 -10.86 -19.15
CA THR A 148 2.14 -11.28 -18.24
C THR A 148 1.57 -12.63 -18.65
N MET A 149 1.39 -12.88 -19.95
CA MET A 149 0.89 -14.16 -20.46
C MET A 149 1.88 -15.31 -20.25
N GLU A 150 3.18 -15.07 -20.40
CA GLU A 150 4.20 -16.08 -20.09
C GLU A 150 4.20 -16.43 -18.60
N ALA A 151 4.20 -15.43 -17.72
CA ALA A 151 4.09 -15.63 -16.28
C ALA A 151 2.81 -16.40 -15.91
N PHE A 152 1.71 -16.11 -16.60
CA PHE A 152 0.44 -16.80 -16.42
C PHE A 152 0.48 -18.27 -16.88
N ARG A 153 1.13 -18.57 -18.03
CA ARG A 153 1.30 -19.94 -18.51
C ARG A 153 2.10 -20.80 -17.53
N VAL A 154 3.24 -20.28 -17.05
CA VAL A 154 4.07 -20.94 -16.03
C VAL A 154 3.26 -21.19 -14.75
N PHE A 155 2.48 -20.18 -14.33
CA PHE A 155 1.59 -20.30 -13.19
C PHE A 155 0.52 -21.39 -13.39
N GLN A 156 -0.09 -21.49 -14.57
CA GLN A 156 -1.11 -22.51 -14.82
C GLN A 156 -0.55 -23.93 -14.85
N GLU A 157 0.64 -24.14 -15.43
CA GLU A 157 1.31 -25.45 -15.42
C GLU A 157 1.54 -25.98 -13.99
N GLN A 158 1.92 -25.08 -13.08
CA GLN A 158 2.07 -25.39 -11.64
C GLN A 158 0.73 -25.68 -10.94
N SER A 159 -0.38 -25.21 -11.52
CA SER A 159 -1.73 -25.23 -10.93
C SER A 159 -2.61 -26.40 -11.39
N VAL A 160 -2.20 -27.15 -12.42
CA VAL A 160 -3.01 -28.25 -13.02
C VAL A 160 -3.32 -29.36 -11.99
N SER A 161 -2.48 -29.52 -10.96
CA SER A 161 -2.67 -30.50 -9.88
C SER A 161 -3.66 -30.06 -8.79
N THR A 162 -4.19 -28.83 -8.86
CA THR A 162 -5.01 -28.24 -7.80
C THR A 162 -6.50 -28.44 -8.03
N SER A 163 -7.28 -28.52 -6.95
CA SER A 163 -8.74 -28.57 -7.02
C SER A 163 -9.40 -27.20 -7.13
N ALA A 164 -8.60 -26.11 -7.07
CA ALA A 164 -9.05 -24.73 -7.06
C ALA A 164 -9.65 -24.29 -8.41
N LEU A 165 -10.68 -23.45 -8.36
CA LEU A 165 -11.31 -22.85 -9.53
C LEU A 165 -10.71 -21.48 -9.76
N LEU A 166 -10.27 -21.20 -10.99
CA LEU A 166 -9.79 -19.89 -11.40
C LEU A 166 -10.84 -19.15 -12.21
N ARG A 167 -10.98 -17.84 -11.95
CA ARG A 167 -11.83 -16.94 -12.73
C ARG A 167 -11.11 -15.63 -13.00
N VAL A 168 -11.28 -15.07 -14.19
CA VAL A 168 -10.88 -13.69 -14.46
C VAL A 168 -11.98 -12.77 -13.94
N GLU A 169 -11.60 -11.75 -13.19
CA GLU A 169 -12.50 -10.76 -12.62
C GLU A 169 -12.13 -9.37 -13.18
N THR A 170 -13.14 -8.52 -13.36
CA THR A 170 -12.99 -7.16 -13.91
C THR A 170 -12.68 -6.12 -12.84
N GLU A 171 -12.67 -6.50 -11.56
CA GLU A 171 -12.25 -5.63 -10.47
C GLU A 171 -10.77 -5.29 -10.59
N ARG A 172 -10.45 -3.99 -10.41
CA ARG A 172 -9.09 -3.47 -10.56
C ARG A 172 -8.21 -3.91 -9.40
N TYR A 173 -7.13 -4.62 -9.69
CA TYR A 173 -6.18 -5.06 -8.66
C TYR A 173 -5.64 -3.89 -7.83
N ALA A 174 -5.36 -2.77 -8.48
CA ALA A 174 -4.84 -1.55 -7.86
C ALA A 174 -5.76 -0.94 -6.79
N ASP A 175 -7.07 -1.19 -6.88
CA ASP A 175 -8.04 -0.72 -5.89
C ASP A 175 -8.18 -1.76 -4.77
N MET A 176 -8.12 -3.06 -5.09
CA MET A 176 -8.15 -4.14 -4.10
C MET A 176 -6.99 -4.10 -3.11
N VAL A 177 -5.77 -3.79 -3.57
CA VAL A 177 -4.59 -3.68 -2.70
C VAL A 177 -4.66 -2.50 -1.73
N LYS A 178 -5.53 -1.52 -1.99
CA LYS A 178 -5.76 -0.40 -1.07
C LYS A 178 -6.73 -0.80 0.03
N GLU A 179 -7.81 -1.49 -0.32
CA GLU A 179 -8.91 -1.79 0.62
C GLU A 179 -8.66 -3.05 1.48
N HIS A 180 -7.70 -3.89 1.10
CA HIS A 180 -7.48 -5.19 1.72
C HIS A 180 -6.00 -5.48 1.96
N ASP A 181 -5.73 -6.28 3.00
CA ASP A 181 -4.39 -6.78 3.30
C ASP A 181 -3.84 -7.58 2.10
N VAL A 182 -2.62 -7.25 1.68
CA VAL A 182 -1.85 -8.03 0.71
C VAL A 182 -1.17 -9.17 1.45
N VAL A 183 -1.41 -10.38 0.98
CA VAL A 183 -0.89 -11.61 1.55
C VAL A 183 -0.02 -12.36 0.55
N GLN A 184 0.91 -13.14 1.06
CA GLN A 184 1.73 -14.07 0.31
C GLN A 184 1.42 -15.49 0.72
N ILE A 185 1.33 -16.37 -0.25
CA ILE A 185 1.20 -17.80 0.01
C ILE A 185 2.59 -18.35 0.36
N ILE A 186 2.69 -18.99 1.53
CA ILE A 186 3.95 -19.53 2.06
C ILE A 186 4.17 -20.95 1.54
N ARG A 187 3.09 -21.75 1.50
CA ARG A 187 3.14 -23.17 1.15
C ARG A 187 1.98 -23.54 0.25
N GLY A 188 2.21 -24.53 -0.61
CA GLY A 188 1.24 -25.01 -1.58
C GLY A 188 1.64 -24.68 -3.03
N PRO A 189 0.75 -24.96 -3.99
CA PRO A 189 1.00 -24.81 -5.43
C PRO A 189 1.27 -23.36 -5.85
N PHE A 190 0.88 -22.40 -5.01
CA PHE A 190 1.01 -20.96 -5.26
C PHE A 190 2.06 -20.30 -4.35
N ALA A 191 2.94 -21.08 -3.72
CA ALA A 191 3.95 -20.54 -2.81
C ALA A 191 4.79 -19.43 -3.47
N GLY A 192 5.05 -18.36 -2.72
CA GLY A 192 5.75 -17.16 -3.19
C GLY A 192 4.85 -16.13 -3.88
N LYS A 193 3.62 -16.45 -4.24
CA LYS A 193 2.71 -15.50 -4.90
C LYS A 193 2.07 -14.55 -3.90
N GLN A 194 2.08 -13.26 -4.24
CA GLN A 194 1.42 -12.19 -3.51
C GLN A 194 0.09 -11.83 -4.16
N GLY A 195 -0.88 -11.44 -3.34
CA GLY A 195 -2.24 -11.17 -3.78
C GLY A 195 -3.11 -10.68 -2.63
N VAL A 196 -4.39 -10.48 -2.93
CA VAL A 196 -5.37 -10.01 -1.95
C VAL A 196 -6.36 -11.13 -1.63
N ILE A 197 -6.73 -11.32 -0.36
CA ILE A 197 -7.84 -12.21 -0.01
C ILE A 197 -9.11 -11.41 0.20
N LYS A 198 -10.11 -11.66 -0.63
CA LYS A 198 -11.44 -11.06 -0.50
C LYS A 198 -12.50 -12.15 -0.34
N ARG A 199 -13.53 -11.85 0.46
CA ARG A 199 -14.71 -12.71 0.58
C ARG A 199 -15.66 -12.38 -0.57
N CYS A 200 -15.92 -13.37 -1.41
CA CYS A 200 -16.81 -13.26 -2.55
C CYS A 200 -18.07 -14.10 -2.30
N GLU A 201 -19.22 -13.57 -2.66
CA GLU A 201 -20.48 -14.31 -2.66
C GLU A 201 -20.85 -14.62 -4.11
N ASP A 202 -21.03 -15.90 -4.42
CA ASP A 202 -21.50 -16.28 -5.74
C ASP A 202 -22.99 -15.93 -5.85
N LYS A 203 -23.32 -15.00 -6.76
CA LYS A 203 -24.69 -14.48 -6.94
C LYS A 203 -25.71 -15.59 -7.23
N SER A 204 -25.29 -16.71 -7.83
CA SER A 204 -26.18 -17.80 -8.22
C SER A 204 -26.49 -18.76 -7.06
N THR A 205 -25.48 -19.11 -6.26
CA THR A 205 -25.60 -20.13 -5.20
C THR A 205 -25.70 -19.53 -3.80
N LYS A 206 -25.46 -18.22 -3.64
CA LYS A 206 -25.30 -17.50 -2.37
C LYS A 206 -24.21 -18.09 -1.46
N ASN A 207 -23.35 -18.95 -2.00
CA ASN A 207 -22.22 -19.50 -1.26
C ASN A 207 -21.13 -18.45 -1.12
N LYS A 208 -20.61 -18.32 0.11
CA LYS A 208 -19.54 -17.40 0.43
C LYS A 208 -18.21 -18.13 0.38
N ASP A 209 -17.33 -17.67 -0.50
CA ASP A 209 -15.99 -18.21 -0.70
C ASP A 209 -14.95 -17.14 -0.40
N ARG A 210 -13.82 -17.52 0.20
CA ARG A 210 -12.67 -16.61 0.33
C ARG A 210 -11.75 -16.90 -0.84
N ARG A 211 -11.57 -15.90 -1.70
CA ARG A 211 -10.76 -16.04 -2.90
C ARG A 211 -9.49 -15.22 -2.80
N PHE A 212 -8.43 -15.75 -3.40
CA PHE A 212 -7.15 -15.07 -3.54
C PHE A 212 -7.08 -14.43 -4.92
N PHE A 213 -6.77 -13.13 -4.95
CA PHE A 213 -6.75 -12.31 -6.15
C PHE A 213 -5.31 -11.96 -6.49
N ILE A 214 -4.91 -12.20 -7.73
CA ILE A 214 -3.61 -11.82 -8.28
C ILE A 214 -3.79 -10.94 -9.51
N ALA A 215 -2.80 -10.08 -9.80
CA ALA A 215 -2.83 -9.23 -10.97
C ALA A 215 -2.68 -10.02 -12.28
N LEU A 216 -3.46 -9.66 -13.30
CA LEU A 216 -3.43 -10.19 -14.67
C LEU A 216 -3.25 -9.06 -15.71
N GLY A 217 -2.31 -8.13 -15.49
CA GLY A 217 -2.02 -7.06 -16.45
C GLY A 217 -3.19 -6.06 -16.67
N ASN A 218 -2.89 -4.82 -17.07
CA ASN A 218 -3.90 -3.75 -17.26
C ASN A 218 -4.98 -3.70 -16.16
N ASP A 219 -4.57 -3.87 -14.91
CA ASP A 219 -5.42 -3.91 -13.71
C ASP A 219 -6.45 -5.05 -13.61
N LEU A 220 -6.50 -6.01 -14.54
CA LEU A 220 -7.35 -7.20 -14.41
C LEU A 220 -6.88 -8.09 -13.24
N THR A 221 -7.81 -8.91 -12.73
CA THR A 221 -7.50 -9.83 -11.64
C THR A 221 -7.89 -11.27 -11.97
N ILE A 222 -7.12 -12.22 -11.42
CA ILE A 222 -7.50 -13.63 -11.37
C ILE A 222 -7.89 -13.95 -9.94
N SER A 223 -9.10 -14.46 -9.75
CA SER A 223 -9.54 -15.00 -8.47
C SER A 223 -9.34 -16.51 -8.42
N ILE A 224 -8.82 -16.99 -7.30
CA ILE A 224 -8.55 -18.40 -7.00
C ILE A 224 -9.39 -18.80 -5.79
N SER A 225 -10.23 -19.82 -5.95
CA SER A 225 -11.03 -20.36 -4.83
C SER A 225 -10.22 -21.26 -3.89
N GLY A 226 -10.77 -21.52 -2.70
CA GLY A 226 -10.18 -22.50 -1.79
C GLY A 226 -8.91 -22.05 -1.06
N ILE A 227 -8.67 -20.74 -0.95
CA ILE A 227 -7.44 -20.20 -0.34
C ILE A 227 -7.23 -20.66 1.11
N HIS A 228 -8.29 -21.03 1.81
CA HIS A 228 -8.24 -21.54 3.19
C HIS A 228 -7.36 -22.79 3.37
N GLN A 229 -7.08 -23.52 2.30
CA GLN A 229 -6.21 -24.70 2.29
C GLN A 229 -4.72 -24.34 2.28
N ASN A 230 -4.38 -23.10 1.91
CA ASN A 230 -3.01 -22.63 1.82
C ASN A 230 -2.61 -21.89 3.10
N ASP A 231 -1.34 -22.01 3.45
CA ASP A 231 -0.72 -21.19 4.50
C ASP A 231 -0.35 -19.83 3.88
N VAL A 232 -0.85 -18.75 4.48
CA VAL A 232 -0.65 -17.39 3.98
C VAL A 232 -0.14 -16.48 5.09
N MET A 233 0.78 -15.58 4.74
CA MET A 233 1.25 -14.50 5.59
C MET A 233 0.85 -13.14 5.02
N ILE A 234 0.56 -12.20 5.89
CA ILE A 234 0.39 -10.79 5.49
C ILE A 234 1.77 -10.22 5.18
N VAL A 235 1.86 -9.56 4.04
CA VAL A 235 3.02 -8.78 3.62
C VAL A 235 2.75 -7.31 3.87
N HIS A 236 1.56 -6.84 3.49
CA HIS A 236 1.16 -5.46 3.67
C HIS A 236 -0.28 -5.37 4.15
N GLU A 237 -0.58 -4.38 5.00
CA GLU A 237 -1.95 -4.12 5.44
C GLU A 237 -2.70 -3.20 4.48
N ALA A 238 -4.02 -3.27 4.54
CA ALA A 238 -4.89 -2.35 3.84
C ALA A 238 -4.53 -0.88 4.16
N ILE A 239 -4.60 -0.04 3.14
CA ILE A 239 -4.35 1.40 3.21
C ILE A 239 -5.65 2.15 3.52
N THR A 240 -6.77 1.69 3.00
CA THR A 240 -8.07 2.30 3.14
C THR A 240 -9.05 1.36 3.83
N GLY A 241 -10.16 1.93 4.30
CA GLY A 241 -11.24 1.19 4.97
C GLY A 241 -11.05 1.06 6.48
N LYS A 242 -12.08 0.51 7.11
CA LYS A 242 -12.25 0.54 8.58
C LYS A 242 -11.09 -0.07 9.36
N SER A 243 -10.53 -1.18 8.87
CA SER A 243 -9.40 -1.84 9.54
C SER A 243 -8.13 -0.98 9.49
N SER A 244 -7.87 -0.31 8.36
CA SER A 244 -6.74 0.62 8.24
C SER A 244 -6.90 1.86 9.12
N GLU A 245 -8.11 2.45 9.15
CA GLU A 245 -8.43 3.64 9.96
C GLU A 245 -8.17 3.39 11.45
N GLN A 246 -8.56 2.22 11.96
CA GLN A 246 -8.36 1.84 13.35
C GLN A 246 -6.87 1.76 13.73
N VAL A 247 -6.04 1.22 12.83
CA VAL A 247 -4.60 1.12 13.07
C VAL A 247 -3.90 2.49 12.96
N SER A 248 -4.35 3.36 12.03
CA SER A 248 -3.90 4.76 11.98
C SER A 248 -4.17 5.46 13.31
N LEU A 249 -5.42 5.36 13.80
CA LEU A 249 -5.82 5.95 15.06
C LEU A 249 -4.90 5.52 16.21
N TRP A 250 -4.55 4.23 16.26
CA TRP A 250 -3.66 3.68 17.28
C TRP A 250 -2.23 4.23 17.20
N ARG A 251 -1.71 4.42 15.99
CA ARG A 251 -0.40 5.03 15.75
C ARG A 251 -0.39 6.51 16.10
N ASP A 252 -1.43 7.25 15.75
CA ASP A 252 -1.55 8.67 16.08
C ASP A 252 -1.60 8.86 17.60
N ILE A 253 -2.35 8.01 18.31
CA ILE A 253 -2.35 7.97 19.79
C ILE A 253 -0.94 7.74 20.32
N ASP A 254 -0.24 6.71 19.83
CA ASP A 254 1.10 6.36 20.33
C ASP A 254 2.13 7.46 20.05
N THR A 255 2.03 8.08 18.87
CA THR A 255 2.90 9.18 18.42
C THR A 255 2.79 10.37 19.36
N VAL A 256 1.56 10.81 19.64
CA VAL A 256 1.33 11.97 20.52
C VAL A 256 1.63 11.60 21.99
N ILE A 257 1.36 10.37 22.43
CA ILE A 257 1.78 9.91 23.76
C ILE A 257 3.30 9.96 23.88
N GLY A 258 4.03 9.47 22.89
CA GLY A 258 5.50 9.53 22.86
C GLY A 258 6.00 10.97 22.99
N ASP A 259 5.47 11.89 22.19
CA ASP A 259 5.79 13.32 22.29
C ASP A 259 5.57 13.87 23.70
N LEU A 260 4.39 13.61 24.28
CA LEU A 260 4.05 14.07 25.63
C LEU A 260 4.96 13.46 26.71
N GLN A 261 5.37 12.19 26.56
CA GLN A 261 6.30 11.54 27.49
C GLN A 261 7.66 12.25 27.47
N PHE A 262 8.18 12.61 26.30
CA PHE A 262 9.43 13.37 26.15
C PHE A 262 9.33 14.81 26.66
N HIS A 263 8.14 15.41 26.63
CA HIS A 263 7.88 16.79 27.10
C HIS A 263 7.40 16.88 28.55
N GLY A 264 7.84 15.96 29.41
CA GLY A 264 7.64 16.05 30.86
C GLY A 264 6.33 15.45 31.39
N HIS A 265 5.61 14.68 30.57
CA HIS A 265 4.39 13.96 30.98
C HIS A 265 4.56 12.43 31.02
N ALA A 266 5.76 11.92 31.34
CA ALA A 266 6.08 10.49 31.32
C ALA A 266 5.02 9.57 31.97
N ASP A 267 4.55 9.87 33.20
CA ASP A 267 3.53 9.07 33.92
C ASP A 267 2.07 9.46 33.62
N GLY A 268 1.85 10.57 32.90
CA GLY A 268 0.54 11.21 32.73
C GLY A 268 0.10 11.44 31.29
N ALA A 269 0.92 11.05 30.32
CA ALA A 269 0.71 11.34 28.90
C ALA A 269 -0.69 10.92 28.38
N PRO A 270 -1.24 9.73 28.69
CA PRO A 270 -2.60 9.36 28.28
C PRO A 270 -3.67 10.35 28.79
N LYS A 271 -3.60 10.73 30.07
CA LYS A 271 -4.53 11.69 30.70
C LYS A 271 -4.40 13.07 30.08
N THR A 272 -3.17 13.52 29.86
CA THR A 272 -2.87 14.80 29.21
C THR A 272 -3.44 14.82 27.79
N LEU A 273 -3.23 13.76 27.00
CA LEU A 273 -3.76 13.65 25.64
C LEU A 273 -5.29 13.75 25.61
N ARG A 274 -6.00 12.99 26.47
CA ARG A 274 -7.47 13.07 26.56
C ARG A 274 -7.96 14.48 26.88
N ARG A 275 -7.27 15.18 27.80
CA ARG A 275 -7.57 16.58 28.12
C ARG A 275 -7.33 17.50 26.92
N LEU A 276 -6.21 17.37 26.21
CA LEU A 276 -5.88 18.21 25.05
C LEU A 276 -6.90 18.03 23.91
N ILE A 277 -7.33 16.79 23.64
CA ILE A 277 -8.38 16.51 22.64
C ILE A 277 -9.69 17.21 23.03
N ARG A 278 -10.09 17.14 24.31
CA ARG A 278 -11.28 17.84 24.81
C ARG A 278 -11.15 19.35 24.70
N ASP A 279 -10.01 19.91 25.08
CA ASP A 279 -9.75 21.35 25.01
C ASP A 279 -9.77 21.85 23.56
N TYR A 280 -9.25 21.07 22.60
CA TYR A 280 -9.25 21.40 21.17
C TYR A 280 -10.65 21.34 20.53
N ASN A 281 -11.45 20.32 20.90
CA ASN A 281 -12.79 20.10 20.35
C ASN A 281 -13.89 20.90 21.07
N ARG A 282 -13.55 21.66 22.11
CA ARG A 282 -14.52 22.46 22.87
C ARG A 282 -14.99 23.64 22.03
N GLU A 283 -16.30 23.70 21.77
CA GLU A 283 -16.90 24.89 21.18
C GLU A 283 -16.73 26.10 22.11
N PRO A 284 -16.29 27.27 21.60
CA PRO A 284 -16.21 28.48 22.40
C PRO A 284 -17.61 28.86 22.88
N SER A 285 -17.78 29.11 24.18
CA SER A 285 -19.09 29.47 24.73
C SER A 285 -19.52 30.85 24.24
N THR A 286 -20.46 30.92 23.32
CA THR A 286 -21.03 32.19 22.84
C THR A 286 -22.41 32.41 23.44
N LYS A 287 -22.65 33.63 23.94
CA LYS A 287 -24.00 34.05 24.33
C LYS A 287 -24.83 34.20 23.06
N ARG A 288 -25.95 33.47 22.95
CA ARG A 288 -26.94 33.66 21.87
C ARG A 288 -27.42 35.11 21.90
N VAL A 289 -27.19 35.84 20.81
CA VAL A 289 -27.74 37.19 20.63
C VAL A 289 -29.12 37.06 19.98
N GLY A 290 -30.14 37.66 20.59
CA GLY A 290 -31.47 37.81 20.00
C GLY A 290 -31.45 38.65 18.70
N HIS A 291 -32.56 38.64 17.96
CA HIS A 291 -32.72 39.24 16.63
C HIS A 291 -31.94 40.54 16.39
N GLY A 292 -30.93 40.49 15.50
CA GLY A 292 -30.15 41.64 15.04
C GLY A 292 -29.72 41.49 13.58
N ASN A 293 -29.50 42.62 12.90
CA ASN A 293 -29.23 42.72 11.46
C ASN A 293 -27.99 41.91 11.00
N ASP A 294 -27.99 41.45 9.74
CA ASP A 294 -26.98 40.52 9.20
C ASP A 294 -25.52 40.99 9.33
N SER A 295 -25.26 42.30 9.31
CA SER A 295 -23.92 42.86 9.54
C SER A 295 -23.38 42.56 10.95
N ARG A 296 -24.23 42.56 11.98
CA ARG A 296 -23.83 42.19 13.36
C ARG A 296 -23.56 40.70 13.47
N ARG A 297 -24.36 39.86 12.78
CA ARG A 297 -24.15 38.41 12.71
C ARG A 297 -22.82 38.06 12.05
N LEU A 298 -22.48 38.71 10.93
CA LEU A 298 -21.19 38.54 10.24
C LEU A 298 -20.00 38.98 11.10
N LYS A 299 -20.10 40.12 11.79
CA LYS A 299 -19.03 40.58 12.69
C LYS A 299 -18.83 39.64 13.89
N GLN A 300 -19.92 39.13 14.45
CA GLN A 300 -19.88 38.16 15.53
C GLN A 300 -19.29 36.82 15.06
N ALA A 301 -19.73 36.29 13.92
CA ALA A 301 -19.19 35.07 13.34
C ALA A 301 -17.67 35.15 13.08
N ARG A 302 -17.17 36.32 12.65
CA ARG A 302 -15.71 36.55 12.50
C ARG A 302 -14.97 36.58 13.84
N LEU A 303 -15.57 37.14 14.88
CA LEU A 303 -14.98 37.14 16.22
C LEU A 303 -14.98 35.73 16.83
N GLU A 304 -16.01 34.94 16.56
CA GLU A 304 -16.13 33.54 16.98
C GLU A 304 -15.11 32.65 16.28
N ASP A 305 -14.99 32.75 14.94
CA ASP A 305 -13.95 32.06 14.16
C ASP A 305 -12.53 32.44 14.64
N HIS A 306 -12.29 33.73 14.90
CA HIS A 306 -11.01 34.18 15.42
C HIS A 306 -10.71 33.63 16.82
N ALA A 307 -11.69 33.63 17.72
CA ALA A 307 -11.54 33.08 19.07
C ALA A 307 -11.34 31.56 19.05
N GLU A 308 -12.05 30.85 18.17
CA GLU A 308 -11.87 29.41 17.96
C GLU A 308 -10.47 29.08 17.45
N ARG A 309 -9.98 29.83 16.45
CA ARG A 309 -8.63 29.68 15.91
C ARG A 309 -7.55 29.90 16.97
N LEU A 310 -7.70 30.93 17.81
CA LEU A 310 -6.76 31.22 18.90
C LEU A 310 -6.75 30.09 19.95
N SER A 311 -7.92 29.62 20.37
CA SER A 311 -8.05 28.49 21.31
C SER A 311 -7.38 27.23 20.78
N LYS A 312 -7.63 26.88 19.51
CA LYS A 312 -7.00 25.73 18.85
C LYS A 312 -5.48 25.90 18.72
N GLN A 313 -4.99 27.11 18.41
CA GLN A 313 -3.55 27.39 18.39
C GLN A 313 -2.90 27.27 19.76
N GLU A 314 -3.57 27.68 20.83
CA GLU A 314 -3.06 27.51 22.20
C GLU A 314 -2.85 26.03 22.53
N VAL A 315 -3.79 25.16 22.19
CA VAL A 315 -3.64 23.72 22.41
C VAL A 315 -2.50 23.15 21.56
N LEU A 316 -2.42 23.50 20.28
CA LEU A 316 -1.34 23.05 19.38
C LEU A 316 0.05 23.54 19.78
N SER A 317 0.15 24.65 20.53
CA SER A 317 1.42 25.16 21.05
C SER A 317 2.06 24.22 22.09
N ARG A 318 1.25 23.36 22.72
CA ARG A 318 1.70 22.37 23.73
C ARG A 318 2.15 21.04 23.12
N ILE A 319 2.13 20.94 21.78
CA ILE A 319 2.46 19.73 21.02
C ILE A 319 3.56 20.07 20.02
N CYS A 320 4.54 19.17 19.87
CA CYS A 320 5.62 19.36 18.92
C CYS A 320 5.11 19.47 17.48
N PRO A 321 5.75 20.28 16.62
CA PRO A 321 5.37 20.42 15.22
C PRO A 321 5.18 19.09 14.49
N SER A 322 6.04 18.11 14.75
CA SER A 322 6.01 16.75 14.21
C SER A 322 4.81 15.90 14.66
N ALA A 323 4.19 16.21 15.81
CA ALA A 323 3.05 15.47 16.38
C ALA A 323 1.71 16.20 16.14
N ARG A 324 1.73 17.41 15.57
CA ARG A 324 0.51 18.21 15.36
C ARG A 324 -0.46 17.59 14.36
N ASP A 325 0.03 17.00 13.28
CA ASP A 325 -0.83 16.38 12.27
C ASP A 325 -1.49 15.09 12.80
N PRO A 326 -0.75 14.16 13.45
CA PRO A 326 -1.37 13.06 14.20
C PRO A 326 -2.41 13.55 15.21
N PHE A 327 -2.09 14.59 15.99
CA PHE A 327 -3.03 15.14 16.97
C PHE A 327 -4.30 15.71 16.33
N ARG A 328 -4.19 16.44 15.22
CA ARG A 328 -5.36 16.95 14.48
C ARG A 328 -6.24 15.82 13.98
N ALA A 329 -5.65 14.75 13.43
CA ALA A 329 -6.38 13.58 13.00
C ALA A 329 -7.16 12.92 14.17
N LEU A 330 -6.56 12.84 15.36
CA LEU A 330 -7.26 12.40 16.57
C LEU A 330 -8.44 13.32 16.90
N CYS A 331 -8.23 14.64 16.91
CA CYS A 331 -9.27 15.61 17.19
C CYS A 331 -10.46 15.49 16.22
N GLU A 332 -10.20 15.35 14.92
CA GLU A 332 -11.22 15.12 13.89
C GLU A 332 -11.98 13.81 14.13
N TYR A 333 -11.28 12.73 14.45
CA TYR A 333 -11.90 11.44 14.76
C TYR A 333 -12.84 11.50 15.97
N PHE A 334 -12.43 12.23 17.02
CA PHE A 334 -13.20 12.41 18.26
C PHE A 334 -14.14 13.63 18.25
N GLN A 335 -14.32 14.31 17.10
CA GLN A 335 -15.15 15.52 17.01
C GLN A 335 -16.66 15.23 17.08
N LYS A 336 -17.09 14.02 16.71
CA LYS A 336 -18.51 13.63 16.75
C LYS A 336 -18.98 13.45 18.21
N GLU A 337 -20.10 14.06 18.59
CA GLU A 337 -20.63 14.09 19.98
C GLU A 337 -20.73 12.72 20.69
N ALA A 338 -20.85 11.61 19.95
CA ALA A 338 -20.87 10.25 20.52
C ALA A 338 -19.48 9.76 20.99
N ASN A 339 -18.39 10.29 20.43
CA ASN A 339 -17.02 9.81 20.65
C ASN A 339 -16.19 10.69 21.60
N SER A 340 -16.68 11.87 22.00
CA SER A 340 -15.95 12.85 22.81
C SER A 340 -16.13 12.69 24.33
N SER A 341 -16.94 11.71 24.77
CA SER A 341 -17.12 11.42 26.20
C SER A 341 -15.83 10.86 26.84
N GLU A 342 -15.60 11.17 28.12
CA GLU A 342 -14.41 10.69 28.84
C GLU A 342 -14.36 9.15 28.90
N SER A 343 -15.51 8.47 28.95
CA SER A 343 -15.58 7.01 28.91
C SER A 343 -15.08 6.44 27.58
N VAL A 344 -15.46 7.04 26.45
CA VAL A 344 -15.00 6.60 25.13
C VAL A 344 -13.52 6.95 24.95
N LEU A 345 -13.09 8.16 25.31
CA LEU A 345 -11.68 8.52 25.24
C LEU A 345 -10.81 7.62 26.12
N ALA A 346 -11.28 7.21 27.31
CA ALA A 346 -10.55 6.30 28.18
C ALA A 346 -10.50 4.85 27.65
N GLU A 347 -11.50 4.43 26.88
CA GLU A 347 -11.49 3.14 26.18
C GLU A 347 -10.43 3.11 25.07
N TYR A 348 -10.37 4.16 24.26
CA TYR A 348 -9.36 4.27 23.18
C TYR A 348 -7.98 4.61 23.71
N ILE A 349 -7.86 5.45 24.74
CA ILE A 349 -6.59 5.94 25.30
C ILE A 349 -6.55 5.53 26.77
N PRO A 350 -6.28 4.25 27.09
CA PRO A 350 -6.24 3.78 28.47
C PRO A 350 -5.07 4.40 29.23
N ASP A 351 -5.18 4.43 30.56
CA ASP A 351 -4.09 4.85 31.46
C ASP A 351 -2.98 3.78 31.54
N ALA A 352 -2.49 3.35 30.37
CA ALA A 352 -1.39 2.42 30.26
C ALA A 352 -0.09 3.11 30.73
N PRO A 353 0.71 2.47 31.59
CA PRO A 353 1.93 3.07 32.12
C PRO A 353 3.04 3.18 31.07
N VAL A 354 3.01 2.34 30.04
CA VAL A 354 4.05 2.20 29.02
C VAL A 354 3.38 1.97 27.66
N ARG A 355 4.03 2.47 26.61
CA ARG A 355 3.62 2.23 25.22
C ARG A 355 3.74 0.75 24.82
N PRO A 356 3.10 0.32 23.72
CA PRO A 356 3.28 -1.03 23.18
C PRO A 356 4.76 -1.40 23.00
N PHE A 357 5.07 -2.70 23.08
CA PHE A 357 6.45 -3.18 23.00
C PHE A 357 7.21 -2.72 21.75
N LEU A 358 6.58 -2.75 20.56
CA LEU A 358 7.18 -2.37 19.28
C LEU A 358 6.31 -1.28 18.63
N THR A 359 6.83 -0.06 18.60
CA THR A 359 6.17 1.10 17.98
C THR A 359 6.98 1.61 16.79
N PRO A 360 6.35 2.22 15.77
CA PRO A 360 7.06 2.81 14.64
C PRO A 360 8.03 3.89 15.07
N ALA A 361 9.12 4.07 14.31
CA ALA A 361 10.09 5.12 14.61
C ALA A 361 9.47 6.54 14.56
N TRP A 362 9.40 7.20 15.71
CA TRP A 362 9.19 8.64 15.83
C TRP A 362 10.44 9.41 15.34
N ARG A 363 10.26 10.40 14.46
CA ARG A 363 11.37 11.07 13.73
C ARG A 363 12.38 11.83 14.59
N GLN A 364 12.11 12.03 15.89
CA GLN A 364 12.90 12.92 16.76
C GLN A 364 13.58 12.21 17.93
N THR A 365 13.50 10.88 18.05
CA THR A 365 14.28 10.18 19.07
C THR A 365 15.74 10.10 18.62
N GLU A 366 16.52 11.14 18.93
CA GLU A 366 17.97 11.05 18.90
C GLU A 366 18.37 9.94 19.87
N THR A 367 18.81 8.80 19.34
CA THR A 367 19.44 7.77 20.17
C THR A 367 20.81 8.31 20.58
N ASP A 368 21.10 8.28 21.88
CA ASP A 368 22.42 8.62 22.41
C ASP A 368 23.52 7.79 21.71
N GLU A 369 24.80 8.14 21.89
CA GLU A 369 25.97 7.37 21.40
C GLU A 369 25.94 5.87 21.76
N LYS A 370 25.08 5.48 22.71
CA LYS A 370 24.85 4.11 23.20
C LYS A 370 23.73 3.33 22.47
N GLY A 371 23.01 3.95 21.54
CA GLY A 371 22.00 3.27 20.70
C GLY A 371 20.62 3.04 21.34
N TYR A 372 20.32 3.71 22.47
CA TYR A 372 19.00 3.70 23.11
C TYR A 372 18.71 5.04 23.80
N THR A 373 17.44 5.29 24.12
CA THR A 373 17.00 6.43 24.94
C THR A 373 16.40 5.92 26.24
N LEU A 374 16.72 6.57 27.36
CA LEU A 374 16.22 6.19 28.69
C LEU A 374 15.17 7.19 29.17
N LEU A 375 13.97 6.70 29.50
CA LEU A 375 12.93 7.48 30.18
C LEU A 375 12.80 7.02 31.63
N GLU A 376 12.86 7.98 32.56
CA GLU A 376 12.65 7.71 33.99
C GLU A 376 11.19 7.95 34.38
N HIS A 377 10.53 6.90 34.85
CA HIS A 377 9.19 6.96 35.43
C HIS A 377 9.27 6.86 36.94
N LYS A 378 8.18 7.22 37.65
CA LYS A 378 8.16 7.17 39.12
C LYS A 378 8.49 5.79 39.70
N ASN A 379 8.14 4.72 38.99
CA ASN A 379 8.15 3.35 39.52
C ASN A 379 9.08 2.37 38.79
N PHE A 380 9.62 2.77 37.63
CA PHE A 380 10.43 1.95 36.73
C PHE A 380 11.24 2.83 35.77
N LYS A 381 12.17 2.22 35.04
CA LYS A 381 12.89 2.85 33.91
C LYS A 381 12.42 2.24 32.60
N GLU A 382 12.35 3.03 31.54
CA GLU A 382 11.98 2.57 30.21
C GLU A 382 13.15 2.77 29.24
N TYR A 383 13.62 1.68 28.64
CA TYR A 383 14.57 1.67 27.55
C TYR A 383 13.82 1.70 26.23
N ILE A 384 14.13 2.69 25.41
CA ILE A 384 13.61 2.84 24.06
C ILE A 384 14.75 2.51 23.10
N VAL A 385 14.72 1.32 22.50
CA VAL A 385 15.82 0.80 21.68
C VAL A 385 15.40 0.78 20.22
N ARG A 386 16.16 1.44 19.35
CA ARG A 386 15.92 1.37 17.91
C ARG A 386 16.30 -0.01 17.38
N LYS A 387 15.41 -0.64 16.63
CA LYS A 387 15.60 -1.98 16.07
C LYS A 387 15.10 -2.06 14.63
N ASP A 388 15.92 -2.66 13.79
CA ASP A 388 15.53 -3.09 12.45
C ASP A 388 14.91 -4.49 12.54
N LEU A 389 13.63 -4.59 12.19
CA LEU A 389 12.89 -5.86 12.20
C LEU A 389 12.82 -6.52 10.82
N SER A 390 13.50 -5.99 9.79
CA SER A 390 13.44 -6.47 8.40
C SER A 390 13.66 -7.97 8.29
N SER A 391 14.68 -8.50 8.99
CA SER A 391 15.00 -9.93 9.03
C SER A 391 13.88 -10.81 9.61
N TYR A 392 12.98 -10.25 10.43
CA TYR A 392 11.84 -10.98 10.99
C TYR A 392 10.63 -10.96 10.05
N PHE A 393 10.43 -9.86 9.32
CA PHE A 393 9.36 -9.72 8.33
C PHE A 393 9.68 -10.42 7.00
N LEU A 394 10.97 -10.55 6.64
CA LEU A 394 11.47 -11.13 5.40
C LEU A 394 12.31 -12.38 5.71
N PRO A 395 11.69 -13.58 5.89
CA PRO A 395 12.44 -14.79 6.17
C PRO A 395 13.40 -15.13 5.02
N SER A 396 14.68 -15.33 5.36
CA SER A 396 15.70 -15.82 4.44
C SER A 396 15.30 -17.18 3.85
N GLY A 397 15.28 -17.28 2.52
CA GLY A 397 15.01 -18.53 1.79
C GLY A 397 13.61 -18.67 1.18
N ILE A 398 12.70 -17.73 1.44
CA ILE A 398 11.50 -17.60 0.60
C ILE A 398 11.99 -16.92 -0.67
N GLY A 399 12.08 -17.68 -1.77
CA GLY A 399 12.55 -17.17 -3.06
C GLY A 399 11.71 -15.99 -3.52
N ILE A 400 12.09 -14.79 -3.11
CA ILE A 400 11.64 -13.54 -3.67
C ILE A 400 12.30 -13.49 -5.05
N MET A 401 11.72 -14.20 -6.03
CA MET A 401 12.08 -13.99 -7.43
C MET A 401 11.67 -12.56 -7.75
N HIS A 402 12.65 -11.66 -7.60
CA HIS A 402 12.56 -10.20 -7.67
C HIS A 402 11.87 -9.59 -6.44
N PRO A 403 12.62 -8.95 -5.51
CA PRO A 403 11.99 -8.02 -4.57
C PRO A 403 11.18 -7.04 -5.40
N SER A 404 9.87 -7.10 -5.17
CA SER A 404 8.92 -6.19 -5.78
C SER A 404 9.42 -4.76 -5.53
N PRO A 405 9.39 -3.83 -6.50
CA PRO A 405 9.84 -2.45 -6.31
C PRO A 405 9.06 -1.67 -5.23
N PHE A 406 8.04 -2.29 -4.63
CA PHE A 406 7.27 -1.79 -3.49
C PHE A 406 7.94 -2.00 -2.12
N ILE A 407 9.04 -2.78 -2.03
CA ILE A 407 9.74 -3.06 -0.77
C ILE A 407 10.77 -1.94 -0.50
N GLN A 408 10.29 -0.75 -0.15
CA GLN A 408 11.09 0.19 0.63
C GLN A 408 10.34 0.48 1.94
N GLU A 409 10.23 -0.56 2.75
CA GLU A 409 9.45 -0.59 3.99
C GLU A 409 10.28 -0.01 5.15
N ASP A 410 9.64 0.80 5.98
CA ASP A 410 10.22 1.24 7.25
C ASP A 410 10.11 0.12 8.29
N PHE A 411 11.10 -0.77 8.29
CA PHE A 411 11.25 -1.81 9.31
C PHE A 411 11.91 -1.29 10.60
N GLN A 412 12.04 0.03 10.76
CA GLN A 412 12.62 0.63 11.96
C GLN A 412 11.55 0.81 13.02
N TYR A 413 11.76 0.14 14.15
CA TYR A 413 10.88 0.18 15.30
C TYR A 413 11.64 0.68 16.53
N PHE A 414 10.92 1.30 17.45
CA PHE A 414 11.36 1.48 18.82
C PHE A 414 10.80 0.35 19.68
N ALA A 415 11.71 -0.42 20.29
CA ALA A 415 11.39 -1.42 21.27
C ALA A 415 11.37 -0.78 22.67
N HIS A 416 10.19 -0.76 23.29
CA HIS A 416 9.95 -0.25 24.63
C HIS A 416 10.13 -1.39 25.64
N VAL A 417 11.18 -1.33 26.46
CA VAL A 417 11.45 -2.35 27.47
C VAL A 417 11.58 -1.70 28.84
N VAL A 418 10.89 -2.29 29.81
CA VAL A 418 10.79 -1.73 31.16
C VAL A 418 11.73 -2.44 32.10
N VAL A 419 12.47 -1.68 32.90
CA VAL A 419 13.25 -2.20 34.02
C VAL A 419 12.57 -1.83 35.33
N VAL A 420 12.14 -2.85 36.08
CA VAL A 420 11.41 -2.67 37.32
C VAL A 420 12.04 -3.47 38.45
N LYS A 421 12.19 -2.82 39.61
CA LYS A 421 12.59 -3.49 40.85
C LYS A 421 11.39 -4.16 41.51
N ASP A 422 11.44 -5.48 41.63
CA ASP A 422 10.44 -6.33 42.28
C ASP A 422 11.04 -6.98 43.54
N ARG A 423 10.73 -6.40 44.70
CA ARG A 423 11.29 -6.79 46.01
C ARG A 423 12.84 -6.74 46.01
N ARG A 424 13.48 -7.91 45.97
CA ARG A 424 14.96 -8.09 45.96
C ARG A 424 15.52 -8.34 44.56
N LYS A 425 14.67 -8.52 43.55
CA LYS A 425 15.04 -8.84 42.18
C LYS A 425 14.78 -7.65 41.27
N VAL A 426 15.55 -7.54 40.19
CA VAL A 426 15.29 -6.57 39.12
C VAL A 426 14.87 -7.35 37.89
N LYS A 427 13.82 -6.90 37.21
CA LYS A 427 13.27 -7.57 36.03
C LYS A 427 13.23 -6.61 34.85
N VAL A 428 13.57 -7.12 33.67
CA VAL A 428 13.29 -6.49 32.38
C VAL A 428 11.97 -7.04 31.85
N ILE A 429 11.10 -6.19 31.27
CA ILE A 429 9.76 -6.57 30.82
C ILE A 429 9.48 -5.96 29.44
N ALA A 430 9.08 -6.79 28.49
CA ALA A 430 8.52 -6.40 27.21
C ALA A 430 6.99 -6.25 27.37
N PRO A 431 6.46 -5.02 27.37
CA PRO A 431 5.06 -4.75 27.72
C PRO A 431 4.10 -5.26 26.64
N CYS A 432 3.11 -6.05 27.04
CA CYS A 432 2.10 -6.59 26.13
C CYS A 432 0.68 -6.06 26.39
N GLY A 433 0.50 -5.19 27.37
CA GLY A 433 -0.78 -4.52 27.65
C GLY A 433 -1.98 -5.46 27.68
N GLY A 434 -3.04 -5.13 26.92
CA GLY A 434 -4.26 -5.93 26.84
C GLY A 434 -4.08 -7.33 26.25
N PHE A 435 -3.01 -7.58 25.48
CA PHE A 435 -2.68 -8.93 25.00
C PHE A 435 -2.34 -9.86 26.18
N TYR A 436 -1.56 -9.37 27.14
CA TYR A 436 -1.28 -10.12 28.37
C TYR A 436 -2.56 -10.34 29.18
N GLU A 437 -3.39 -9.30 29.34
CA GLU A 437 -4.61 -9.43 30.16
C GLU A 437 -5.55 -10.50 29.62
N GLN A 438 -5.70 -10.60 28.30
CA GLN A 438 -6.52 -11.63 27.67
C GLN A 438 -5.91 -13.03 27.77
N TYR A 439 -4.59 -13.15 27.78
CA TYR A 439 -3.94 -14.44 28.02
C TYR A 439 -4.03 -14.87 29.49
N ALA A 440 -3.88 -13.93 30.42
CA ALA A 440 -3.82 -14.21 31.85
C ALA A 440 -5.15 -14.75 32.42
N ILE A 441 -6.28 -14.47 31.76
CA ILE A 441 -7.59 -14.98 32.16
C ILE A 441 -7.89 -16.40 31.66
N LEU A 442 -7.06 -16.96 30.76
CA LEU A 442 -7.30 -18.29 30.20
C LEU A 442 -7.11 -19.37 31.28
N SER A 443 -8.06 -20.30 31.33
CA SER A 443 -7.96 -21.52 32.13
C SER A 443 -6.87 -22.47 31.58
N PRO A 444 -6.34 -23.39 32.40
CA PRO A 444 -5.35 -24.37 31.94
C PRO A 444 -5.78 -25.16 30.71
N LEU A 445 -7.07 -25.51 30.60
CA LEU A 445 -7.64 -26.22 29.44
C LEU A 445 -7.66 -25.35 28.18
N GLU A 446 -8.04 -24.08 28.31
CA GLU A 446 -8.03 -23.12 27.18
C GLU A 446 -6.62 -22.86 26.68
N ILE A 447 -5.61 -22.89 27.55
CA ILE A 447 -4.22 -22.77 27.14
C ILE A 447 -3.77 -23.99 26.34
N VAL A 448 -4.14 -25.21 26.75
CA VAL A 448 -3.86 -26.42 25.97
C VAL A 448 -4.50 -26.31 24.58
N ALA A 449 -5.76 -25.90 24.51
CA ALA A 449 -6.46 -25.67 23.24
C ALA A 449 -5.80 -24.58 22.38
N LEU A 450 -5.30 -23.50 23.00
CA LEU A 450 -4.53 -22.46 22.32
C LEU A 450 -3.23 -23.02 21.74
N ASN A 451 -2.48 -23.81 22.50
CA ASN A 451 -1.24 -24.44 22.05
C ASN A 451 -1.47 -25.40 20.88
N GLU A 452 -2.48 -26.26 20.98
CA GLU A 452 -2.89 -27.15 19.88
C GLU A 452 -3.30 -26.35 18.63
N THR A 453 -3.97 -25.21 18.83
CA THR A 453 -4.33 -24.31 17.73
C THR A 453 -3.10 -23.67 17.12
N LEU A 454 -2.15 -23.19 17.92
CA LEU A 454 -0.89 -22.61 17.44
C LEU A 454 -0.07 -23.62 16.64
N GLU A 455 0.02 -24.87 17.12
CA GLU A 455 0.69 -25.97 16.43
C GLU A 455 -0.01 -26.30 15.10
N LYS A 456 -1.32 -26.55 15.13
CA LYS A 456 -2.12 -26.85 13.92
C LYS A 456 -2.07 -25.73 12.89
N ARG A 457 -1.95 -24.48 13.34
CA ARG A 457 -1.91 -23.30 12.49
C ARG A 457 -0.49 -22.86 12.13
N GLN A 458 0.53 -23.58 12.59
CA GLN A 458 1.96 -23.39 12.31
C GLN A 458 2.51 -22.04 12.80
N TYR A 459 2.35 -21.72 14.08
CA TYR A 459 3.00 -20.58 14.76
C TYR A 459 4.11 -21.06 15.72
N PRO A 460 5.22 -21.64 15.21
CA PRO A 460 6.22 -22.30 16.03
C PRO A 460 7.00 -21.36 16.95
N LYS A 461 7.30 -20.11 16.53
CA LYS A 461 8.08 -19.19 17.37
C LYS A 461 7.25 -18.74 18.58
N PHE A 462 5.99 -18.39 18.35
CA PHE A 462 5.10 -17.97 19.43
C PHE A 462 4.70 -19.12 20.36
N LEU A 463 4.44 -20.31 19.81
CA LEU A 463 4.21 -21.51 20.62
C LEU A 463 5.41 -21.81 21.53
N ARG A 464 6.62 -21.79 20.96
CA ARG A 464 7.85 -22.01 21.72
C ARG A 464 8.03 -20.97 22.83
N LEU A 465 7.80 -19.69 22.52
CA LEU A 465 7.89 -18.60 23.51
C LEU A 465 6.96 -18.83 24.71
N LEU A 466 5.69 -19.21 24.46
CA LEU A 466 4.72 -19.49 25.52
C LEU A 466 5.07 -20.74 26.33
N GLN A 467 5.57 -21.79 25.68
CA GLN A 467 6.00 -23.02 26.36
C GLN A 467 7.21 -22.75 27.25
N GLU A 468 8.20 -22.00 26.75
CA GLU A 468 9.40 -21.62 27.51
C GLU A 468 9.07 -20.86 28.80
N THR A 469 8.00 -20.06 28.83
CA THR A 469 7.60 -19.35 30.07
C THR A 469 7.10 -20.26 31.19
N ARG A 470 6.71 -21.50 30.84
CA ARG A 470 6.09 -22.48 31.74
C ARG A 470 7.06 -23.56 32.20
N VAL A 471 8.22 -23.67 31.55
CA VAL A 471 9.25 -24.63 31.97
C VAL A 471 9.77 -24.25 33.36
N GLU A 472 9.82 -25.23 34.25
CA GLU A 472 10.39 -25.06 35.58
C GLU A 472 11.89 -24.74 35.45
N GLY A 473 12.36 -23.72 36.17
CA GLY A 473 13.74 -23.23 36.03
C GLY A 473 14.02 -22.32 34.82
N SER A 474 13.06 -22.09 33.92
CA SER A 474 13.23 -21.10 32.84
C SER A 474 13.38 -19.67 33.40
N PRO A 475 14.31 -18.86 32.86
CA PRO A 475 14.46 -17.46 33.25
C PRO A 475 13.35 -16.57 32.66
N LEU A 476 12.70 -17.01 31.57
CA LEU A 476 11.64 -16.27 30.89
C LEU A 476 10.31 -16.52 31.59
N ARG A 477 9.56 -15.46 31.89
CA ARG A 477 8.20 -15.54 32.45
C ARG A 477 7.23 -14.68 31.65
N PHE A 478 5.96 -15.00 31.72
CA PHE A 478 4.88 -14.16 31.20
C PHE A 478 3.99 -13.77 32.38
N GLU A 479 4.22 -12.58 32.92
CA GLU A 479 3.69 -12.16 34.23
C GLU A 479 3.37 -10.66 34.28
N LYS A 480 2.71 -10.23 35.36
CA LYS A 480 2.39 -8.82 35.63
C LYS A 480 3.14 -8.33 36.86
N VAL A 481 4.00 -7.33 36.69
CA VAL A 481 4.82 -6.75 37.76
C VAL A 481 4.54 -5.25 37.84
N LYS A 482 4.14 -4.77 39.02
CA LYS A 482 3.74 -3.36 39.26
C LYS A 482 2.75 -2.79 38.21
N GLY A 483 1.81 -3.61 37.76
CA GLY A 483 0.81 -3.20 36.78
C GLY A 483 1.22 -3.37 35.31
N ILE A 484 2.46 -3.76 35.02
CA ILE A 484 2.98 -3.97 33.66
C ILE A 484 2.97 -5.47 33.36
N GLY A 485 2.07 -5.88 32.46
CA GLY A 485 1.94 -7.26 32.01
C GLY A 485 2.76 -7.50 30.74
N GLY A 486 3.54 -8.57 30.70
CA GLY A 486 4.42 -8.83 29.57
C GLY A 486 5.38 -10.00 29.77
N PHE A 487 6.26 -10.20 28.79
CA PHE A 487 7.34 -11.17 28.88
C PHE A 487 8.48 -10.57 29.71
N SER A 488 8.96 -11.29 30.72
CA SER A 488 9.98 -10.80 31.64
C SER A 488 11.18 -11.74 31.73
N LEU A 489 12.36 -11.13 31.98
CA LEU A 489 13.56 -11.82 32.41
C LEU A 489 14.06 -11.19 33.71
N GLU A 490 14.59 -12.01 34.61
CA GLU A 490 15.34 -11.54 35.77
C GLU A 490 16.72 -11.04 35.34
N ILE A 491 17.14 -9.88 35.84
CA ILE A 491 18.47 -9.35 35.57
C ILE A 491 19.48 -10.14 36.41
N VAL A 492 20.40 -10.80 35.71
CA VAL A 492 21.51 -11.56 36.31
C VAL A 492 22.86 -10.87 36.06
N ASP A 493 22.95 -10.13 34.94
CA ASP A 493 24.17 -9.43 34.49
C ASP A 493 23.86 -7.95 34.17
N ASP A 494 24.44 -7.39 33.11
CA ASP A 494 24.21 -6.03 32.63
C ASP A 494 22.75 -5.77 32.23
N GLU A 495 22.19 -4.64 32.69
CA GLU A 495 20.79 -4.24 32.49
C GLU A 495 20.45 -4.13 31.00
N TYR A 496 21.32 -3.50 30.21
CA TYR A 496 21.07 -3.27 28.79
C TYR A 496 21.24 -4.55 27.95
N ALA A 497 22.21 -5.40 28.27
CA ALA A 497 22.36 -6.72 27.65
C ALA A 497 21.08 -7.57 27.82
N MET A 498 20.46 -7.53 29.01
CA MET A 498 19.20 -8.22 29.27
C MET A 498 18.02 -7.61 28.51
N VAL A 499 17.99 -6.29 28.33
CA VAL A 499 17.03 -5.60 27.45
C VAL A 499 17.16 -6.10 26.01
N GLN A 500 18.38 -6.14 25.46
CA GLN A 500 18.62 -6.61 24.09
C GLN A 500 18.22 -8.09 23.91
N ARG A 501 18.60 -8.95 24.85
CA ARG A 501 18.24 -10.37 24.84
C ARG A 501 16.73 -10.59 24.85
N LEU A 502 15.99 -9.82 25.67
CA LEU A 502 14.54 -9.91 25.71
C LEU A 502 13.92 -9.53 24.38
N ILE A 503 14.44 -8.47 23.73
CA ILE A 503 13.95 -8.03 22.43
C ILE A 503 14.13 -9.13 21.38
N GLU A 504 15.33 -9.71 21.29
CA GLU A 504 15.66 -10.77 20.34
C GLU A 504 14.86 -12.05 20.55
N THR A 505 14.44 -12.31 21.80
CA THR A 505 13.60 -13.46 22.16
C THR A 505 12.13 -13.23 21.79
N VAL A 506 11.59 -12.04 22.06
CA VAL A 506 10.14 -11.77 21.97
C VAL A 506 9.73 -11.26 20.59
N ALA A 507 10.52 -10.37 19.96
CA ALA A 507 10.14 -9.72 18.71
C ALA A 507 9.83 -10.69 17.55
N PRO A 508 10.62 -11.76 17.30
CA PRO A 508 10.34 -12.69 16.21
C PRO A 508 8.99 -13.40 16.33
N ALA A 509 8.57 -13.70 17.56
CA ALA A 509 7.29 -14.35 17.83
C ALA A 509 6.10 -13.40 17.65
N MET A 510 6.28 -12.12 17.98
CA MET A 510 5.24 -11.09 17.78
C MET A 510 5.01 -10.81 16.29
N VAL A 511 6.09 -10.72 15.52
CA VAL A 511 6.01 -10.57 14.05
C VAL A 511 5.34 -11.78 13.41
N GLU A 512 5.65 -13.00 13.86
CA GLU A 512 5.03 -14.24 13.36
C GLU A 512 3.50 -14.24 13.54
N ILE A 513 3.00 -13.86 14.73
CA ILE A 513 1.56 -13.81 14.98
C ILE A 513 0.90 -12.69 14.18
N TRP A 514 1.56 -11.54 14.03
CA TRP A 514 1.03 -10.43 13.23
C TRP A 514 0.89 -10.80 11.75
N GLN A 515 1.92 -11.44 11.17
CA GLN A 515 1.89 -11.94 9.79
C GLN A 515 0.83 -13.04 9.59
N GLY A 516 0.41 -13.69 10.67
CA GLY A 516 -0.62 -14.72 10.68
C GLY A 516 -2.03 -14.23 10.34
N THR A 517 -2.73 -14.93 9.44
CA THR A 517 -4.13 -14.61 9.10
C THR A 517 -5.18 -15.41 9.89
N ARG A 518 -4.76 -16.43 10.65
CA ARG A 518 -5.65 -17.47 11.18
C ARG A 518 -6.09 -17.27 12.63
N LEU A 519 -5.45 -16.35 13.37
CA LEU A 519 -5.75 -16.02 14.77
C LEU A 519 -6.21 -14.56 14.92
N GLN A 520 -7.34 -14.22 14.29
CA GLN A 520 -7.76 -12.82 14.15
C GLN A 520 -7.89 -12.05 15.47
N GLN A 521 -8.48 -12.66 16.51
CA GLN A 521 -8.62 -12.02 17.82
C GLN A 521 -7.25 -11.70 18.44
N TRP A 522 -6.34 -12.68 18.45
CA TRP A 522 -4.98 -12.50 18.99
C TRP A 522 -4.17 -11.51 18.17
N ARG A 523 -4.30 -11.53 16.84
CA ARG A 523 -3.69 -10.54 15.94
C ARG A 523 -4.16 -9.13 16.27
N GLN A 524 -5.46 -8.90 16.46
CA GLN A 524 -5.99 -7.58 16.80
C GLN A 524 -5.47 -7.07 18.15
N LEU A 525 -5.42 -7.93 19.17
CA LEU A 525 -4.84 -7.59 20.47
C LEU A 525 -3.35 -7.25 20.35
N LEU A 526 -2.61 -8.07 19.59
CA LEU A 526 -1.19 -7.87 19.35
C LEU A 526 -0.95 -6.56 18.60
N GLN A 527 -1.76 -6.28 17.58
CA GLN A 527 -1.66 -5.07 16.77
C GLN A 527 -1.94 -3.80 17.56
N ARG A 528 -2.78 -3.87 18.62
CA ARG A 528 -3.02 -2.72 19.50
C ARG A 528 -1.96 -2.57 20.57
N TYR A 529 -1.56 -3.66 21.22
CA TYR A 529 -0.86 -3.61 22.51
C TYR A 529 0.60 -4.06 22.46
N VAL A 530 1.08 -4.59 21.34
CA VAL A 530 2.43 -5.16 21.25
C VAL A 530 3.19 -4.68 20.03
N LEU A 531 2.63 -4.81 18.82
CA LEU A 531 3.28 -4.44 17.57
C LEU A 531 2.34 -3.51 16.80
N LEU A 532 2.55 -2.21 16.94
CA LEU A 532 1.84 -1.18 16.17
C LEU A 532 2.36 -1.12 14.73
N HIS A 533 2.34 -2.27 14.05
CA HIS A 533 2.66 -2.33 12.65
C HIS A 533 1.45 -1.80 11.87
N LYS A 534 1.77 -0.83 11.04
CA LYS A 534 1.09 -0.48 9.81
C LYS A 534 2.25 -0.16 8.90
N VAL A 535 2.30 -0.67 7.68
CA VAL A 535 3.23 -0.06 6.72
C VAL A 535 2.78 1.40 6.65
N PRO A 536 3.57 2.37 7.16
CA PRO A 536 3.26 3.72 6.78
C PRO A 536 3.41 3.71 5.26
N ILE A 537 2.32 4.03 4.56
CA ILE A 537 2.53 5.05 3.56
C ILE A 537 3.01 6.24 4.41
N ALA A 538 4.33 6.38 4.57
CA ALA A 538 4.78 7.67 4.13
C ALA A 538 4.32 7.68 2.67
N ASP A 539 3.57 8.69 2.25
CA ASP A 539 3.45 8.97 0.83
C ASP A 539 4.87 8.77 0.32
N GLN A 540 5.14 7.66 -0.40
CA GLN A 540 6.42 6.89 -0.30
C GLN A 540 7.52 7.77 0.27
N PRO A 541 8.10 7.53 1.48
CA PRO A 541 8.80 8.59 2.22
C PRO A 541 9.64 9.36 1.23
N SER A 542 9.23 10.62 0.98
CA SER A 542 9.55 11.30 -0.28
C SER A 542 10.95 10.91 -0.69
N VAL A 543 11.07 10.17 -1.80
CA VAL A 543 12.38 9.75 -2.34
C VAL A 543 13.23 11.01 -2.55
N ILE A 544 12.54 12.14 -2.68
CA ILE A 544 13.04 13.49 -2.70
C ILE A 544 13.14 14.05 -1.28
N ILE A 545 14.35 14.10 -0.75
CA ILE A 545 14.62 14.78 0.53
C ILE A 545 14.32 16.28 0.34
N PRO A 546 13.37 16.90 1.09
CA PRO A 546 13.08 18.32 0.97
C PRO A 546 14.33 19.18 1.22
N ASN A 547 14.42 20.31 0.53
CA ASN A 547 15.54 21.23 0.67
C ASN A 547 15.03 22.55 1.24
N ASP A 548 15.22 22.76 2.54
CA ASP A 548 14.74 23.93 3.27
C ASP A 548 15.23 25.26 2.67
N THR A 549 16.39 25.25 1.98
CA THR A 549 16.90 26.44 1.30
C THR A 549 16.11 26.76 0.05
N ILE A 550 15.71 25.73 -0.72
CA ILE A 550 14.82 25.88 -1.88
C ILE A 550 13.45 26.36 -1.40
N ASP A 551 12.86 25.68 -0.41
CA ASP A 551 11.53 26.02 0.08
C ASP A 551 11.46 27.44 0.66
N ARG A 552 12.50 27.88 1.38
CA ARG A 552 12.58 29.25 1.90
C ARG A 552 12.62 30.28 0.76
N ILE A 553 13.49 30.09 -0.23
CA ILE A 553 13.65 31.06 -1.33
C ILE A 553 12.41 31.12 -2.23
N PHE A 554 11.72 29.99 -2.45
CA PHE A 554 10.47 29.97 -3.20
C PHE A 554 9.30 30.66 -2.46
N GLN A 555 9.37 30.80 -1.12
CA GLN A 555 8.40 31.54 -0.31
C GLN A 555 8.72 33.04 -0.21
N GLU A 556 9.92 33.47 -0.60
CA GLU A 556 10.30 34.88 -0.55
C GLU A 556 9.51 35.68 -1.59
N LYS A 557 8.93 36.79 -1.12
CA LYS A 557 8.21 37.75 -1.95
C LYS A 557 9.06 39.00 -2.18
N ASP A 558 8.95 39.57 -3.36
CA ASP A 558 9.51 40.88 -3.69
C ASP A 558 8.72 42.02 -3.02
N GLU A 559 9.15 43.26 -3.27
CA GLU A 559 8.55 44.47 -2.70
C GLU A 559 7.07 44.65 -3.09
N ASP A 560 6.64 44.02 -4.19
CA ASP A 560 5.28 44.06 -4.73
C ASP A 560 4.42 42.88 -4.25
N GLY A 561 4.96 41.99 -3.41
CA GLY A 561 4.26 40.83 -2.86
C GLY A 561 4.18 39.62 -3.79
N TYR A 562 4.97 39.62 -4.87
CA TYR A 562 5.08 38.55 -5.86
C TYR A 562 6.30 37.67 -5.61
N PRO A 563 6.34 36.43 -6.14
CA PRO A 563 7.51 35.56 -6.00
C PRO A 563 8.76 36.16 -6.66
N ASP A 564 9.90 36.19 -5.95
CA ASP A 564 11.16 36.74 -6.49
C ASP A 564 11.81 35.77 -7.50
N LEU A 565 11.40 35.89 -8.76
CA LEU A 565 11.88 35.05 -9.86
C LEU A 565 13.39 35.16 -10.09
N ARG A 566 14.02 36.29 -9.73
CA ARG A 566 15.47 36.47 -9.90
C ARG A 566 16.22 35.61 -8.90
N LYS A 567 15.79 35.61 -7.64
CA LYS A 567 16.37 34.74 -6.60
C LYS A 567 16.13 33.26 -6.89
N ILE A 568 14.93 32.89 -7.29
CA ILE A 568 14.59 31.50 -7.67
C ILE A 568 15.48 31.03 -8.84
N THR A 569 15.63 31.85 -9.89
CA THR A 569 16.45 31.50 -11.06
C THR A 569 17.93 31.42 -10.71
N SER A 570 18.44 32.34 -9.87
CA SER A 570 19.82 32.31 -9.39
C SER A 570 20.11 31.06 -8.56
N LEU A 571 19.17 30.67 -7.68
CA LEU A 571 19.29 29.45 -6.88
C LEU A 571 19.35 28.21 -7.76
N LEU A 572 18.39 28.04 -8.66
CA LEU A 572 18.33 26.87 -9.54
C LEU A 572 19.53 26.79 -10.49
N SER A 573 20.05 27.94 -10.95
CA SER A 573 21.29 27.96 -11.76
C SER A 573 22.51 27.52 -10.94
N GLY A 574 22.57 27.90 -9.66
CA GLY A 574 23.59 27.40 -8.73
C GLY A 574 23.49 25.90 -8.48
N ILE A 575 22.27 25.37 -8.37
CA ILE A 575 22.01 23.94 -8.27
C ILE A 575 22.39 23.22 -9.56
N GLU A 576 22.10 23.78 -10.74
CA GLU A 576 22.52 23.22 -12.04
C GLU A 576 24.05 23.10 -12.14
N ALA A 577 24.79 24.12 -11.67
CA ALA A 577 26.25 24.09 -11.66
C ALA A 577 26.79 22.98 -10.74
N GLN A 578 26.24 22.84 -9.52
CA GLN A 578 26.60 21.76 -8.60
C GLN A 578 26.25 20.39 -9.18
N PHE A 579 25.06 20.25 -9.75
CA PHE A 579 24.62 19.06 -10.44
C PHE A 579 25.61 18.62 -11.53
N ARG A 580 26.08 19.53 -12.38
CA ARG A 580 27.06 19.23 -13.43
C ARG A 580 28.41 18.81 -12.87
N ASP A 581 28.88 19.46 -11.81
CA ASP A 581 30.14 19.10 -11.14
C ASP A 581 30.07 17.69 -10.54
N ARG A 582 28.97 17.34 -9.86
CA ARG A 582 28.76 16.00 -9.28
C ARG A 582 28.66 14.93 -10.35
N LEU A 583 27.94 15.21 -11.45
CA LEU A 583 27.81 14.29 -12.57
C LEU A 583 29.16 14.05 -13.28
N GLN A 584 30.04 15.06 -13.35
CA GLN A 584 31.40 14.90 -13.92
C GLN A 584 32.38 14.14 -13.02
N LYS A 585 32.16 14.16 -11.71
CA LYS A 585 33.01 13.49 -10.70
C LYS A 585 32.54 12.08 -10.34
N ASP A 586 31.63 11.49 -11.11
CA ASP A 586 31.06 10.15 -10.91
C ASP A 586 30.23 9.99 -9.61
N HIS A 587 29.73 11.11 -9.05
CA HIS A 587 28.80 11.13 -7.90
C HIS A 587 27.35 11.25 -8.43
N ALA A 588 26.92 10.24 -9.17
CA ALA A 588 25.64 10.24 -9.88
C ALA A 588 24.41 10.25 -8.94
N ASP A 589 24.54 9.67 -7.75
CA ASP A 589 23.55 9.69 -6.68
C ASP A 589 23.27 11.11 -6.17
N GLU A 590 24.31 11.86 -5.82
CA GLU A 590 24.20 13.26 -5.37
C GLU A 590 23.62 14.15 -6.47
N ALA A 591 24.00 13.92 -7.73
CA ALA A 591 23.46 14.64 -8.89
C ALA A 591 21.95 14.37 -9.06
N VAL A 592 21.52 13.11 -8.95
CA VAL A 592 20.10 12.76 -9.00
C VAL A 592 19.32 13.38 -7.83
N THR A 593 19.87 13.41 -6.62
CA THR A 593 19.23 14.08 -5.47
C THR A 593 19.01 15.57 -5.72
N LEU A 594 20.03 16.30 -6.21
CA LEU A 594 19.91 17.72 -6.54
C LEU A 594 18.85 17.99 -7.62
N PHE A 595 18.76 17.12 -8.62
CA PHE A 595 17.73 17.20 -9.65
C PHE A 595 16.31 17.02 -9.08
N LEU A 596 16.10 15.96 -8.31
CA LEU A 596 14.79 15.68 -7.73
C LEU A 596 14.35 16.81 -6.78
N GLN A 597 15.26 17.36 -5.96
CA GLN A 597 15.00 18.47 -5.07
C GLN A 597 14.55 19.75 -5.80
N ALA A 598 15.27 20.11 -6.87
CA ALA A 598 14.91 21.25 -7.71
C ALA A 598 13.52 21.09 -8.34
N CYS A 599 13.22 19.90 -8.86
CA CYS A 599 11.92 19.58 -9.44
C CYS A 599 10.77 19.61 -8.42
N GLN A 600 11.01 19.15 -7.19
CA GLN A 600 10.00 19.14 -6.12
C GLN A 600 9.67 20.54 -5.64
N GLY A 601 10.68 21.37 -5.36
CA GLY A 601 10.47 22.77 -4.97
C GLY A 601 9.72 23.55 -6.06
N LEU A 602 10.08 23.32 -7.32
CA LEU A 602 9.37 23.87 -8.47
C LEU A 602 7.90 23.45 -8.49
N SER A 603 7.61 22.14 -8.43
CA SER A 603 6.25 21.61 -8.50
C SER A 603 5.36 22.07 -7.34
N ALA A 604 5.89 22.05 -6.11
CA ALA A 604 5.13 22.36 -4.90
C ALA A 604 4.72 23.83 -4.83
N HIS A 605 5.68 24.73 -5.07
CA HIS A 605 5.44 26.18 -4.98
C HIS A 605 4.73 26.75 -6.21
N TYR A 606 4.88 26.10 -7.36
CA TYR A 606 4.13 26.49 -8.56
C TYR A 606 2.61 26.45 -8.34
N VAL A 607 2.13 25.45 -7.60
CA VAL A 607 0.70 25.30 -7.27
C VAL A 607 0.33 26.16 -6.06
N ARG A 608 1.15 26.16 -5.00
CA ARG A 608 0.81 26.78 -3.71
C ARG A 608 0.78 28.31 -3.74
N ASP A 609 1.70 28.92 -4.48
CA ASP A 609 1.90 30.37 -4.48
C ASP A 609 1.38 31.02 -5.78
N GLU A 610 0.56 30.26 -6.53
CA GLU A 610 -0.07 30.68 -7.79
C GLU A 610 0.92 31.21 -8.84
N HIS A 611 2.16 30.70 -8.86
CA HIS A 611 3.18 31.16 -9.82
C HIS A 611 2.70 31.05 -11.28
N TYR A 612 1.74 30.15 -11.55
CA TYR A 612 1.10 29.99 -12.86
C TYR A 612 0.35 31.24 -13.36
N ASN A 613 -0.14 32.10 -12.48
CA ASN A 613 -0.78 33.37 -12.84
C ASN A 613 0.21 34.39 -13.44
N PHE A 614 1.51 34.12 -13.32
CA PHE A 614 2.61 35.00 -13.74
C PHE A 614 3.42 34.42 -14.90
N ILE A 615 2.95 33.34 -15.55
CA ILE A 615 3.60 32.71 -16.69
C ILE A 615 2.95 33.17 -18.00
N PRO A 616 3.62 33.98 -18.83
CA PRO A 616 3.34 34.04 -20.26
C PRO A 616 3.68 32.68 -20.88
N SER A 617 2.85 32.24 -21.81
CA SER A 617 2.76 30.89 -22.38
C SER A 617 4.02 30.26 -23.00
N GLU A 618 5.19 30.90 -22.95
CA GLU A 618 6.47 30.31 -23.37
C GLU A 618 7.63 30.86 -22.51
N GLY A 619 8.37 29.97 -21.83
CA GLY A 619 9.72 30.31 -21.34
C GLY A 619 9.91 30.52 -19.83
N TYR A 620 9.23 29.74 -18.98
CA TYR A 620 9.57 29.73 -17.55
C TYR A 620 11.01 29.20 -17.34
N LEU A 621 11.92 30.10 -16.98
CA LEU A 621 13.35 29.83 -16.81
C LEU A 621 13.65 28.70 -15.80
N PRO A 622 12.98 28.64 -14.62
CA PRO A 622 13.12 27.51 -13.69
C PRO A 622 12.86 26.14 -14.29
N ASP A 623 11.82 25.99 -15.11
CA ASP A 623 11.48 24.72 -15.76
C ASP A 623 12.49 24.31 -16.84
N ARG A 624 13.02 25.30 -17.58
CA ARG A 624 14.12 25.07 -18.53
C ARG A 624 15.39 24.55 -17.85
N ILE A 625 15.70 25.02 -16.64
CA ILE A 625 16.87 24.55 -15.87
C ILE A 625 16.69 23.08 -15.49
N CYS A 626 15.53 22.70 -14.94
CA CYS A 626 15.20 21.30 -14.64
C CYS A 626 15.29 20.41 -15.90
N SER A 627 14.83 20.92 -17.04
CA SER A 627 14.88 20.19 -18.32
C SER A 627 16.30 19.95 -18.83
N LYS A 628 17.21 20.93 -18.67
CA LYS A 628 18.63 20.77 -19.01
C LYS A 628 19.31 19.72 -18.14
N MET A 629 19.00 19.70 -16.84
CA MET A 629 19.53 18.71 -15.90
C MET A 629 19.05 17.30 -16.26
N PHE A 630 17.77 17.15 -16.59
CA PHE A 630 17.20 15.86 -17.01
C PHE A 630 17.84 15.34 -18.32
N ALA A 631 18.02 16.20 -19.32
CA ALA A 631 18.68 15.83 -20.57
C ALA A 631 20.14 15.38 -20.35
N ALA A 632 20.84 15.98 -19.38
CA ALA A 632 22.19 15.56 -19.00
C ALA A 632 22.21 14.18 -18.32
N LEU A 633 21.23 13.87 -17.47
CA LEU A 633 21.06 12.53 -16.89
C LEU A 633 20.79 11.46 -17.96
N GLN A 634 20.02 11.79 -19.00
CA GLN A 634 19.72 10.86 -20.10
C GLN A 634 20.92 10.58 -21.01
N ALA A 635 21.92 11.48 -21.03
CA ALA A 635 23.08 11.38 -21.93
C ALA A 635 24.19 10.47 -21.38
N GLN A 636 24.08 9.98 -20.14
CA GLN A 636 25.11 9.17 -19.48
C GLN A 636 24.51 7.89 -18.89
N PRO A 637 25.25 6.77 -18.90
CA PRO A 637 24.81 5.55 -18.23
C PRO A 637 24.89 5.74 -16.71
N LEU A 638 23.79 5.45 -16.00
CA LEU A 638 23.72 5.51 -14.54
C LEU A 638 23.80 4.10 -13.94
N PRO A 639 24.39 3.92 -12.75
CA PRO A 639 24.31 2.65 -12.02
C PRO A 639 22.85 2.25 -11.73
N ASP A 640 22.54 0.94 -11.74
CA ASP A 640 21.18 0.41 -11.58
C ASP A 640 20.47 0.91 -10.29
N SER A 641 21.22 1.09 -9.20
CA SER A 641 20.69 1.63 -7.94
C SER A 641 20.27 3.11 -8.07
N VAL A 642 21.07 3.91 -8.77
CA VAL A 642 20.83 5.34 -9.02
C VAL A 642 19.71 5.53 -10.05
N GLN A 643 19.64 4.67 -11.07
CA GLN A 643 18.55 4.67 -12.05
C GLN A 643 17.20 4.33 -11.39
N ASN A 644 17.19 3.36 -10.46
CA ASN A 644 15.99 3.06 -9.68
C ASN A 644 15.60 4.21 -8.73
N TYR A 645 16.58 4.89 -8.11
CA TYR A 645 16.32 6.07 -7.28
C TYR A 645 15.70 7.21 -8.09
N LEU A 646 16.27 7.53 -9.25
CA LEU A 646 15.75 8.53 -10.20
C LEU A 646 14.32 8.19 -10.66
N ARG A 647 14.07 6.93 -11.05
CA ARG A 647 12.76 6.47 -11.51
C ARG A 647 11.68 6.70 -10.46
N ARG A 648 11.97 6.36 -9.20
CA ARG A 648 11.00 6.50 -8.10
C ARG A 648 10.72 7.96 -7.75
N GLY A 649 11.74 8.82 -7.74
CA GLY A 649 11.55 10.26 -7.56
C GLY A 649 10.71 10.90 -8.70
N ILE A 650 10.88 10.42 -9.93
CA ILE A 650 10.05 10.84 -11.07
C ILE A 650 8.59 10.39 -10.92
N GLU A 651 8.36 9.12 -10.54
CA GLU A 651 7.02 8.59 -10.29
C GLU A 651 6.30 9.40 -9.19
N GLU A 652 7.03 9.80 -8.14
CA GLU A 652 6.51 10.66 -7.07
C GLU A 652 6.16 12.08 -7.57
N LEU A 653 7.05 12.72 -8.34
CA LEU A 653 6.76 14.03 -8.95
C LEU A 653 5.56 13.97 -9.88
N GLN A 654 5.39 12.89 -10.65
CA GLN A 654 4.23 12.67 -11.51
C GLN A 654 2.93 12.46 -10.73
N ALA A 655 3.01 12.05 -9.46
CA ALA A 655 1.84 11.95 -8.58
C ALA A 655 1.46 13.29 -7.92
N SER A 656 2.33 14.31 -7.98
CA SER A 656 2.09 15.64 -7.39
C SER A 656 1.03 16.46 -8.13
N ASN A 657 0.43 17.43 -7.43
CA ASN A 657 -0.58 18.33 -8.01
C ASN A 657 0.00 19.18 -9.16
N GLY A 658 1.27 19.60 -9.07
CA GLY A 658 1.93 20.36 -10.14
C GLY A 658 1.96 19.60 -11.47
N TRP A 659 2.21 18.30 -11.41
CA TRP A 659 2.16 17.46 -12.61
C TRP A 659 0.74 17.14 -13.07
N LYS A 660 -0.14 16.73 -12.15
CA LYS A 660 -1.51 16.31 -12.46
C LYS A 660 -2.34 17.40 -13.14
N TYR A 661 -2.17 18.65 -12.71
CA TYR A 661 -2.98 19.76 -13.20
C TYR A 661 -2.24 20.62 -14.24
N PHE A 662 -0.91 20.71 -14.19
CA PHE A 662 -0.14 21.65 -15.02
C PHE A 662 0.99 21.00 -15.83
N HIS A 663 1.22 19.70 -15.69
CA HIS A 663 2.30 18.97 -16.37
C HIS A 663 3.68 19.64 -16.20
N LEU A 664 3.95 20.13 -14.98
CA LEU A 664 5.20 20.74 -14.54
C LEU A 664 5.85 19.87 -13.45
N PRO A 665 7.18 19.66 -13.43
CA PRO A 665 8.18 20.09 -14.42
C PRO A 665 8.02 19.42 -15.78
N SER A 666 8.16 20.18 -16.88
CA SER A 666 7.84 19.70 -18.24
C SER A 666 8.74 18.55 -18.71
N CYS A 667 9.95 18.46 -18.17
CA CYS A 667 10.92 17.41 -18.46
C CYS A 667 10.43 15.99 -18.13
N LEU A 668 9.43 15.86 -17.27
CA LEU A 668 8.85 14.56 -16.93
C LEU A 668 7.98 13.97 -18.06
N ARG A 669 7.70 14.73 -19.14
CA ARG A 669 6.94 14.24 -20.31
C ARG A 669 7.73 13.21 -21.12
N ASP A 670 9.05 13.30 -21.11
CA ASP A 670 9.96 12.51 -21.95
C ASP A 670 10.52 11.26 -21.23
N THR A 671 9.87 10.84 -20.15
CA THR A 671 10.28 9.75 -19.24
C THR A 671 10.12 8.34 -19.83
N VAL A 672 9.65 8.21 -21.08
CA VAL A 672 9.50 6.94 -21.80
C VAL A 672 10.85 6.22 -22.01
N ALA A 673 11.97 6.96 -21.95
CA ALA A 673 13.32 6.43 -22.18
C ALA A 673 13.97 5.72 -20.97
N LEU A 674 13.36 5.73 -19.78
CA LEU A 674 13.89 5.08 -18.56
C LEU A 674 13.32 3.67 -18.32
N ARG A 675 12.73 3.03 -19.36
CA ARG A 675 12.15 1.68 -19.32
C ARG A 675 13.10 0.59 -19.77
#